data_AF-A0A9X1WVW2-F1
#
_entry.id   AF-A0A9X1WVW2-F1
#
_cell.length_a   1.000
_cell.length_b   1.000
_cell.length_c   1.000
_cell.angle_alpha   90.00
_cell.angle_beta   90.00
_cell.angle_gamma   90.00
#
_symmetry.space_group_name_H-M   'P 1'
#
loop_
_entity.id
_entity.type
_entity.pdbx_description
1 polymer ?
#
loop_
_entity_poly.entity_id
_entity_poly.type
_entity_poly.pdbx_seq_one_letter_code
_entity_poly.pdbx_strand_id
1 'polypeptide(L)'
;MRQAVRKYVGSRIGKILRQKQQKKRVQRSAIMLKQSIAVGLLCLSGHTLANIDVTITEDVVKDDDECSIREAVTYINEYYTAKAGESETDKTAREEIKKAGYNGCGGEDASTAIMLKAKETYTLDAEIKVKASLTIQTESTTFNADATEMGLENATIKANGKHRLFNLNDENAEISQISVKFNQVNLQGCGATAICEEQGGIIFNRELLSLEYVKLFDGSANEGGAIYSDGIFIASKLASANFVTITSSLLQNNTAKNGAVLYIANPLYYIKNSVVRDNISTNSGASVIYSAIPFEDETTNSGVFTRVSYLSNTTLLKNKGYLLNLLDGVYINNVTAIDNEKGFYFNAPNQKAHIANSIVVNNSADCTYSGVDQSFSLNNLVGVGCRDGEDGNRNTKISTLPNAKLLAGESSEGKCDRPPADGLFCPFNTPSDYFLGYFKPRLLSAYTTLADSPVVNRGRAFSDGTTEGTFRCEGQDQRGFTRVNNSAHCDIGAIELIISSATIVRIGDDINYGEVFKKSILDSLADGELLPASECAAVLGENMDPDGNPWKIGCLRIEQSAATPVSKGIWTLDEDGTITYTPNSNYHGSDELSLRVVTTGSRFSESIGDRDIVIPVKITQSPVDNFSSKKVKVSGGAVVYSLFALLALALGRSARRNKKLNKEC
;
A
#
# COMPACT_ATOMS: atom_id res chain seq x y z
N MET A 1 37.78 -0.26 -47.75
CA MET A 1 36.61 0.50 -47.24
C MET A 1 35.32 -0.32 -47.11
N ARG A 2 34.84 -1.04 -48.14
CA ARG A 2 33.57 -1.81 -48.08
C ARG A 2 33.52 -2.97 -47.05
N GLN A 3 34.66 -3.61 -46.73
CA GLN A 3 34.74 -4.66 -45.69
C GLN A 3 34.71 -4.10 -44.26
N ALA A 4 35.26 -2.90 -44.02
CA ALA A 4 35.26 -2.26 -42.70
C ALA A 4 33.85 -1.75 -42.31
N VAL A 5 33.09 -1.24 -43.28
CA VAL A 5 31.70 -0.80 -43.08
C VAL A 5 30.78 -1.99 -42.77
N ARG A 6 30.95 -3.14 -43.44
CA ARG A 6 30.17 -4.36 -43.11
C ARG A 6 30.46 -4.92 -41.71
N LYS A 7 31.71 -4.86 -41.25
CA LYS A 7 32.09 -5.31 -39.90
C LYS A 7 31.55 -4.39 -38.79
N TYR A 8 31.52 -3.08 -39.05
CA TYR A 8 31.00 -2.08 -38.11
C TYR A 8 29.46 -2.12 -38.01
N VAL A 9 28.75 -2.26 -39.14
CA VAL A 9 27.29 -2.39 -39.18
C VAL A 9 26.83 -3.72 -38.57
N GLY A 10 27.52 -4.83 -38.84
CA GLY A 10 27.23 -6.13 -38.23
C GLY A 10 27.39 -6.16 -36.70
N SER A 11 28.41 -5.45 -36.18
CA SER A 11 28.67 -5.32 -34.73
C SER A 11 27.59 -4.49 -34.02
N ARG A 12 27.13 -3.38 -34.63
CA ARG A 12 26.03 -2.56 -34.09
C ARG A 12 24.69 -3.31 -34.11
N ILE A 13 24.37 -4.02 -35.19
CA ILE A 13 23.13 -4.81 -35.30
C ILE A 13 23.13 -5.97 -34.29
N GLY A 14 24.28 -6.63 -34.10
CA GLY A 14 24.45 -7.67 -33.09
C GLY A 14 24.27 -7.18 -31.64
N LYS A 15 24.76 -5.97 -31.32
CA LYS A 15 24.54 -5.34 -30.00
C LYS A 15 23.08 -4.93 -29.77
N ILE A 16 22.41 -4.38 -30.79
CA ILE A 16 20.99 -3.99 -30.71
C ILE A 16 20.07 -5.22 -30.56
N LEU A 17 20.37 -6.32 -31.25
CA LEU A 17 19.62 -7.58 -31.12
C LEU A 17 19.82 -8.24 -29.75
N ARG A 18 21.03 -8.20 -29.19
CA ARG A 18 21.31 -8.67 -27.82
C ARG A 18 20.61 -7.81 -26.76
N GLN A 19 20.58 -6.48 -26.91
CA GLN A 19 19.83 -5.58 -26.02
C GLN A 19 18.31 -5.78 -26.14
N LYS A 20 17.76 -6.02 -27.34
CA LYS A 20 16.34 -6.37 -27.51
C LYS A 20 15.99 -7.74 -26.94
N GLN A 21 16.88 -8.73 -27.00
CA GLN A 21 16.69 -10.03 -26.36
C GLN A 21 16.83 -9.96 -24.84
N GLN A 22 17.74 -9.14 -24.30
CA GLN A 22 17.81 -8.86 -22.86
C GLN A 22 16.58 -8.12 -22.36
N LYS A 23 16.10 -7.08 -23.08
CA LYS A 23 14.81 -6.42 -22.76
C LYS A 23 13.65 -7.40 -22.80
N LYS A 24 13.55 -8.29 -23.80
CA LYS A 24 12.51 -9.34 -23.85
C LYS A 24 12.65 -10.39 -22.73
N ARG A 25 13.86 -10.72 -22.28
CA ARG A 25 14.10 -11.63 -21.14
C ARG A 25 13.71 -10.97 -19.82
N VAL A 26 14.07 -9.70 -19.60
CA VAL A 26 13.67 -8.91 -18.42
C VAL A 26 12.15 -8.70 -18.41
N GLN A 27 11.53 -8.47 -19.57
CA GLN A 27 10.08 -8.32 -19.71
C GLN A 27 9.35 -9.66 -19.50
N ARG A 28 9.90 -10.80 -19.96
CA ARG A 28 9.35 -12.14 -19.66
C ARG A 28 9.56 -12.54 -18.20
N SER A 29 10.67 -12.17 -17.57
CA SER A 29 10.89 -12.36 -16.13
C SER A 29 9.97 -11.47 -15.29
N ALA A 30 9.71 -10.22 -15.70
CA ALA A 30 8.76 -9.31 -15.04
C ALA A 30 7.29 -9.73 -15.22
N ILE A 31 6.95 -10.39 -16.34
CA ILE A 31 5.62 -10.98 -16.57
C ILE A 31 5.47 -12.31 -15.80
N MET A 32 6.53 -13.12 -15.70
CA MET A 32 6.52 -14.38 -14.91
C MET A 32 6.57 -14.14 -13.39
N LEU A 33 7.18 -13.05 -12.92
CA LEU A 33 7.22 -12.69 -11.49
C LEU A 33 5.92 -12.05 -10.97
N LYS A 34 5.03 -11.60 -11.87
CA LYS A 34 3.68 -11.13 -11.52
C LYS A 34 2.63 -12.24 -11.46
N GLN A 35 2.97 -13.46 -11.89
CA GLN A 35 2.07 -14.63 -11.85
C GLN A 35 2.44 -15.66 -10.78
N SER A 36 3.42 -15.39 -9.92
CA SER A 36 3.96 -16.38 -8.97
C SER A 36 3.71 -16.08 -7.48
N ILE A 37 2.84 -15.12 -7.14
CA ILE A 37 2.39 -14.88 -5.75
C ILE A 37 0.87 -15.16 -5.56
N ALA A 38 0.15 -15.52 -6.63
CA ALA A 38 -1.25 -15.93 -6.55
C ALA A 38 -1.46 -17.46 -6.64
N VAL A 39 -0.39 -18.25 -6.63
CA VAL A 39 -0.46 -19.73 -6.69
C VAL A 39 0.44 -20.33 -5.62
N GLY A 40 0.13 -19.99 -4.36
CA GLY A 40 0.54 -20.73 -3.18
C GLY A 40 -0.57 -21.63 -2.64
N LEU A 41 -1.63 -21.90 -3.43
CA LEU A 41 -2.79 -22.70 -3.01
C LEU A 41 -3.23 -23.76 -4.02
N LEU A 42 -2.49 -23.99 -5.10
CA LEU A 42 -2.84 -25.05 -6.04
C LEU A 42 -1.60 -25.84 -6.44
N CYS A 43 -1.66 -27.13 -6.10
CA CYS A 43 -0.82 -28.25 -6.51
C CYS A 43 0.25 -28.70 -5.50
N LEU A 44 -0.17 -29.22 -4.34
CA LEU A 44 0.34 -30.48 -3.79
C LEU A 44 -0.80 -31.19 -3.04
N SER A 45 -1.15 -32.41 -3.48
CA SER A 45 -2.07 -33.40 -2.88
C SER A 45 -3.52 -32.97 -2.55
N GLY A 46 -4.46 -33.28 -3.46
CA GLY A 46 -5.67 -34.08 -3.16
C GLY A 46 -6.79 -33.59 -2.22
N HIS A 47 -6.61 -32.59 -1.38
CA HIS A 47 -7.69 -32.01 -0.55
C HIS A 47 -7.50 -30.50 -0.47
N THR A 48 -8.42 -29.73 -1.06
CA THR A 48 -8.47 -28.28 -0.86
C THR A 48 -9.05 -28.04 0.53
N LEU A 49 -8.24 -27.62 1.49
CA LEU A 49 -8.73 -27.26 2.82
C LEU A 49 -9.75 -26.10 2.70
N ALA A 50 -10.90 -26.23 3.35
CA ALA A 50 -11.94 -25.21 3.40
C ALA A 50 -11.61 -24.16 4.47
N ASN A 51 -12.00 -22.90 4.28
CA ASN A 51 -11.90 -21.91 5.35
C ASN A 51 -13.08 -22.02 6.32
N ILE A 52 -13.01 -21.35 7.46
CA ILE A 52 -14.14 -21.20 8.40
C ILE A 52 -14.87 -19.91 8.05
N ASP A 53 -16.01 -20.03 7.38
CA ASP A 53 -16.81 -18.87 6.97
C ASP A 53 -17.72 -18.40 8.10
N VAL A 54 -17.58 -17.14 8.51
CA VAL A 54 -18.45 -16.54 9.53
C VAL A 54 -19.75 -16.09 8.87
N THR A 55 -20.87 -16.68 9.29
CA THR A 55 -22.16 -16.50 8.62
C THR A 55 -23.07 -15.48 9.30
N ILE A 56 -22.82 -15.15 10.57
CA ILE A 56 -23.56 -14.15 11.35
C ILE A 56 -22.66 -13.04 11.90
N THR A 57 -23.24 -11.86 12.11
CA THR A 57 -22.52 -10.66 12.57
C THR A 57 -22.52 -10.48 14.09
N GLU A 58 -23.45 -11.13 14.75
CA GLU A 58 -23.71 -11.05 16.19
C GLU A 58 -22.79 -11.99 16.98
N ASP A 59 -22.51 -11.64 18.23
CA ASP A 59 -21.71 -12.45 19.15
C ASP A 59 -22.57 -13.51 19.84
N VAL A 60 -23.05 -14.49 19.08
CA VAL A 60 -23.92 -15.55 19.59
C VAL A 60 -23.12 -16.84 19.73
N VAL A 61 -23.39 -17.59 20.81
CA VAL A 61 -22.93 -18.98 20.95
C VAL A 61 -24.15 -19.87 21.04
N LYS A 62 -24.41 -20.67 20.00
CA LYS A 62 -25.60 -21.51 19.88
C LYS A 62 -25.32 -22.71 18.98
N ASP A 63 -25.85 -23.87 19.37
CA ASP A 63 -25.78 -25.07 18.53
C ASP A 63 -26.81 -24.95 17.39
N ASP A 64 -26.38 -24.34 16.29
CA ASP A 64 -27.12 -24.23 15.03
C ASP A 64 -26.16 -24.22 13.82
N ASP A 65 -26.68 -23.91 12.63
CA ASP A 65 -25.91 -23.86 11.39
C ASP A 65 -25.26 -22.47 11.15
N GLU A 66 -25.34 -21.56 12.12
CA GLU A 66 -24.78 -20.22 12.05
C GLU A 66 -23.43 -20.17 12.78
N CYS A 67 -22.41 -19.56 12.18
CA CYS A 67 -21.06 -19.48 12.71
C CYS A 67 -20.73 -18.02 13.06
N SER A 68 -20.54 -17.73 14.34
CA SER A 68 -19.99 -16.45 14.81
C SER A 68 -18.45 -16.45 14.85
N ILE A 69 -17.84 -15.26 15.01
CA ILE A 69 -16.38 -15.15 15.23
C ILE A 69 -15.98 -15.88 16.53
N ARG A 70 -16.79 -15.79 17.58
CA ARG A 70 -16.49 -16.42 18.87
C ARG A 70 -16.49 -17.94 18.75
N GLU A 71 -17.45 -18.52 18.03
CA GLU A 71 -17.51 -19.95 17.78
C GLU A 71 -16.37 -20.41 16.90
N ALA A 72 -16.03 -19.65 15.85
CA ALA A 72 -14.89 -19.95 14.97
C ALA A 72 -13.56 -19.99 15.75
N VAL A 73 -13.31 -19.00 16.60
CA VAL A 73 -12.09 -19.00 17.45
C VAL A 73 -12.13 -20.11 18.49
N THR A 74 -13.29 -20.38 19.09
CA THR A 74 -13.46 -21.49 20.05
C THR A 74 -13.18 -22.84 19.39
N TYR A 75 -13.69 -23.04 18.17
CA TYR A 75 -13.42 -24.24 17.38
C TYR A 75 -11.93 -24.46 17.17
N ILE A 76 -11.19 -23.42 16.78
CA ILE A 76 -9.74 -23.50 16.57
C ILE A 76 -9.01 -23.80 17.89
N ASN A 77 -9.31 -23.05 18.96
CA ASN A 77 -8.66 -23.18 20.26
C ASN A 77 -8.85 -24.59 20.86
N GLU A 78 -10.06 -25.14 20.78
CA GLU A 78 -10.43 -26.35 21.52
C GLU A 78 -10.24 -27.64 20.72
N TYR A 79 -10.48 -27.58 19.40
CA TYR A 79 -10.59 -28.80 18.58
C TYR A 79 -9.51 -28.93 17.51
N TYR A 80 -8.99 -27.82 17.00
CA TYR A 80 -8.00 -27.86 15.93
C TYR A 80 -6.59 -28.18 16.43
N THR A 81 -6.22 -27.66 17.60
CA THR A 81 -4.90 -27.86 18.20
C THR A 81 -4.90 -29.05 19.14
N ALA A 82 -3.94 -29.97 18.95
CA ALA A 82 -3.73 -31.08 19.88
C ALA A 82 -3.25 -30.55 21.24
N LYS A 83 -3.82 -31.07 22.33
CA LYS A 83 -3.48 -30.62 23.68
C LYS A 83 -2.32 -31.45 24.24
N ALA A 84 -1.36 -30.79 24.88
CA ALA A 84 -0.24 -31.48 25.50
C ALA A 84 -0.73 -32.42 26.62
N GLY A 85 -0.35 -33.69 26.54
CA GLY A 85 -0.79 -34.70 27.51
C GLY A 85 -2.24 -35.17 27.36
N GLU A 86 -2.90 -34.87 26.23
CA GLU A 86 -4.25 -35.39 25.96
C GLU A 86 -4.28 -36.92 25.94
N SER A 87 -5.31 -37.52 26.55
CA SER A 87 -5.51 -38.96 26.48
C SER A 87 -5.94 -39.36 25.06
N GLU A 88 -5.73 -40.61 24.66
CA GLU A 88 -6.19 -41.08 23.35
C GLU A 88 -7.72 -40.98 23.21
N THR A 89 -8.46 -41.07 24.32
CA THR A 89 -9.91 -40.85 24.38
C THR A 89 -10.26 -39.40 24.08
N ASP A 90 -9.60 -38.44 24.72
CA ASP A 90 -9.83 -37.01 24.49
C ASP A 90 -9.45 -36.60 23.07
N LYS A 91 -8.33 -37.14 22.57
CA LYS A 91 -7.90 -36.96 21.19
C LYS A 91 -8.93 -37.47 20.19
N THR A 92 -9.49 -38.65 20.43
CA THR A 92 -10.52 -39.22 19.55
C THR A 92 -11.78 -38.34 19.54
N ALA A 93 -12.26 -37.93 20.72
CA ALA A 93 -13.41 -37.03 20.83
C ALA A 93 -13.15 -35.67 20.17
N ARG A 94 -11.94 -35.12 20.32
CA ARG A 94 -11.51 -33.87 19.69
C ARG A 94 -11.52 -33.97 18.17
N GLU A 95 -10.95 -35.04 17.60
CA GLU A 95 -10.93 -35.26 16.15
C GLU A 95 -12.33 -35.55 15.57
N GLU A 96 -13.22 -36.17 16.33
CA GLU A 96 -14.63 -36.33 15.94
C GLU A 96 -15.34 -34.97 15.83
N ILE A 97 -15.21 -34.11 16.84
CA ILE A 97 -15.79 -32.75 16.81
C ILE A 97 -15.13 -31.91 15.72
N LYS A 98 -13.81 -31.98 15.56
CA LYS A 98 -13.09 -31.28 14.49
C LYS A 98 -13.66 -31.65 13.11
N LYS A 99 -13.96 -32.92 12.86
CA LYS A 99 -14.56 -33.35 11.59
C LYS A 99 -16.04 -32.94 11.45
N ALA A 100 -16.79 -32.96 12.55
CA ALA A 100 -18.20 -32.58 12.55
C ALA A 100 -18.42 -31.06 12.43
N GLY A 101 -17.47 -30.26 12.90
CA GLY A 101 -17.64 -28.83 13.13
C GLY A 101 -18.13 -28.55 14.54
N TYR A 102 -18.16 -27.27 14.91
CA TYR A 102 -18.63 -26.78 16.20
C TYR A 102 -19.53 -25.58 15.97
N ASN A 103 -20.81 -25.70 16.34
CA ASN A 103 -21.82 -24.63 16.21
C ASN A 103 -21.75 -23.92 14.85
N GLY A 104 -22.01 -24.65 13.76
CA GLY A 104 -21.96 -24.11 12.40
C GLY A 104 -20.56 -23.78 11.86
N CYS A 105 -19.51 -23.78 12.69
CA CYS A 105 -18.15 -23.45 12.29
C CYS A 105 -17.29 -24.69 11.98
N GLY A 106 -16.52 -24.62 10.88
CA GLY A 106 -15.49 -25.60 10.55
C GLY A 106 -16.02 -26.88 9.92
N GLY A 107 -15.48 -28.03 10.32
CA GLY A 107 -15.83 -29.34 9.76
C GLY A 107 -14.69 -30.02 9.00
N GLU A 108 -15.05 -31.04 8.23
CA GLU A 108 -14.10 -31.83 7.44
C GLU A 108 -13.28 -30.91 6.51
N ASP A 109 -11.96 -31.10 6.52
CA ASP A 109 -10.99 -30.29 5.77
C ASP A 109 -10.91 -28.80 6.13
N ALA A 110 -11.50 -28.34 7.24
CA ALA A 110 -11.35 -26.94 7.66
C ALA A 110 -9.88 -26.55 7.93
N SER A 111 -9.52 -25.31 7.63
CA SER A 111 -8.25 -24.66 7.97
C SER A 111 -8.38 -23.81 9.23
N THR A 112 -7.32 -23.10 9.65
CA THR A 112 -7.37 -22.10 10.73
C THR A 112 -7.60 -20.67 10.23
N ALA A 113 -8.05 -20.52 8.97
CA ALA A 113 -8.42 -19.24 8.40
C ALA A 113 -9.92 -18.98 8.59
N ILE A 114 -10.24 -17.90 9.29
CA ILE A 114 -11.59 -17.39 9.53
C ILE A 114 -11.88 -16.31 8.48
N MET A 115 -12.96 -16.48 7.73
CA MET A 115 -13.38 -15.59 6.64
C MET A 115 -14.56 -14.73 7.06
N LEU A 116 -14.43 -13.42 6.81
CA LEU A 116 -15.46 -12.42 7.04
C LEU A 116 -15.97 -11.89 5.70
N LYS A 117 -17.26 -11.59 5.61
CA LYS A 117 -17.85 -10.96 4.42
C LYS A 117 -17.38 -9.51 4.30
N ALA A 118 -17.02 -9.11 3.09
CA ALA A 118 -16.58 -7.75 2.79
C ALA A 118 -17.58 -6.68 3.25
N LYS A 119 -17.06 -5.59 3.83
CA LYS A 119 -17.82 -4.44 4.35
C LYS A 119 -18.85 -4.73 5.45
N GLU A 120 -18.98 -5.96 5.92
CA GLU A 120 -19.86 -6.27 7.05
C GLU A 120 -19.27 -5.81 8.38
N THR A 121 -20.14 -5.60 9.38
CA THR A 121 -19.73 -5.22 10.73
C THR A 121 -20.13 -6.30 11.73
N TYR A 122 -19.13 -6.91 12.35
CA TYR A 122 -19.24 -7.93 13.38
C TYR A 122 -19.09 -7.31 14.77
N THR A 123 -20.00 -7.62 15.67
CA THR A 123 -19.96 -7.15 17.06
C THR A 123 -19.45 -8.24 17.98
N LEU A 124 -18.65 -7.87 18.98
CA LEU A 124 -18.25 -8.74 20.09
C LEU A 124 -18.81 -8.16 21.39
N ASP A 125 -19.57 -8.94 22.15
CA ASP A 125 -20.14 -8.56 23.45
C ASP A 125 -19.14 -8.73 24.60
N ALA A 126 -18.06 -9.47 24.36
CA ALA A 126 -16.96 -9.66 25.28
C ALA A 126 -15.63 -9.89 24.55
N GLU A 127 -14.52 -9.82 25.28
CA GLU A 127 -13.21 -10.22 24.79
C GLU A 127 -13.21 -11.67 24.27
N ILE A 128 -12.48 -11.91 23.18
CA ILE A 128 -12.18 -13.26 22.67
C ILE A 128 -10.74 -13.62 23.03
N LYS A 129 -10.56 -14.80 23.65
CA LYS A 129 -9.25 -15.37 23.93
C LYS A 129 -8.79 -16.21 22.74
N VAL A 130 -7.58 -15.96 22.25
CA VAL A 130 -6.94 -16.70 21.18
C VAL A 130 -5.76 -17.47 21.77
N LYS A 131 -5.84 -18.80 21.73
CA LYS A 131 -4.87 -19.73 22.30
C LYS A 131 -4.17 -20.60 21.25
N ALA A 132 -4.54 -20.45 19.99
CA ALA A 132 -4.03 -21.22 18.87
C ALA A 132 -3.76 -20.32 17.65
N SER A 133 -2.82 -20.75 16.80
CA SER A 133 -2.47 -20.02 15.57
C SER A 133 -3.65 -19.95 14.61
N LEU A 134 -4.00 -18.73 14.18
CA LEU A 134 -5.14 -18.50 13.29
C LEU A 134 -4.93 -17.28 12.39
N THR A 135 -5.73 -17.18 11.34
CA THR A 135 -5.86 -15.97 10.51
C THR A 135 -7.31 -15.51 10.52
N ILE A 136 -7.57 -14.23 10.76
CA ILE A 136 -8.87 -13.61 10.50
C ILE A 136 -8.70 -12.68 9.31
N GLN A 137 -9.50 -12.88 8.26
CA GLN A 137 -9.41 -12.07 7.06
C GLN A 137 -10.77 -11.85 6.39
N THR A 138 -10.86 -10.76 5.63
CA THR A 138 -12.02 -10.49 4.79
C THR A 138 -11.95 -11.29 3.48
N GLU A 139 -13.09 -11.77 3.00
CA GLU A 139 -13.26 -12.36 1.67
C GLU A 139 -12.80 -11.36 0.60
N SER A 140 -11.74 -11.73 -0.13
CA SER A 140 -11.24 -10.90 -1.21
C SER A 140 -12.12 -11.08 -2.45
N THR A 141 -12.79 -10.01 -2.87
CA THR A 141 -13.42 -9.93 -4.20
C THR A 141 -12.42 -9.56 -5.30
N THR A 142 -11.20 -9.15 -4.91
CA THR A 142 -10.13 -8.71 -5.80
C THR A 142 -9.15 -9.86 -6.05
N PHE A 143 -9.31 -10.54 -7.19
CA PHE A 143 -8.43 -11.64 -7.61
C PHE A 143 -7.11 -11.17 -8.27
N ASN A 144 -6.95 -9.85 -8.45
CA ASN A 144 -5.76 -9.24 -9.03
C ASN A 144 -5.05 -8.40 -7.97
N ALA A 145 -3.77 -8.67 -7.77
CA ALA A 145 -2.90 -8.04 -6.78
C ALA A 145 -2.47 -6.61 -7.15
N ASP A 146 -3.40 -5.78 -7.65
CA ASP A 146 -3.14 -4.34 -7.71
C ASP A 146 -3.28 -3.81 -6.28
N ALA A 147 -2.14 -3.48 -5.67
CA ALA A 147 -2.02 -3.24 -4.23
C ALA A 147 -2.80 -2.01 -3.71
N THR A 148 -3.36 -1.20 -4.60
CA THR A 148 -4.08 0.04 -4.24
C THR A 148 -5.46 -0.22 -3.64
N GLU A 149 -6.16 -1.28 -4.09
CA GLU A 149 -7.52 -1.59 -3.62
C GLU A 149 -7.54 -2.38 -2.30
N MET A 150 -6.40 -2.94 -1.87
CA MET A 150 -6.31 -3.68 -0.62
C MET A 150 -6.60 -2.78 0.58
N GLY A 151 -7.46 -3.24 1.48
CA GLY A 151 -7.89 -2.49 2.67
C GLY A 151 -9.23 -1.74 2.49
N LEU A 152 -9.69 -1.50 1.26
CA LEU A 152 -10.91 -0.70 0.99
C LEU A 152 -12.21 -1.43 1.33
N GLU A 153 -12.21 -2.76 1.24
CA GLU A 153 -13.39 -3.61 1.43
C GLU A 153 -13.43 -4.29 2.81
N ASN A 154 -12.55 -3.86 3.74
CA ASN A 154 -12.39 -4.47 5.05
C ASN A 154 -13.72 -4.67 5.79
N ALA A 155 -13.95 -5.90 6.25
CA ALA A 155 -14.91 -6.16 7.31
C ALA A 155 -14.48 -5.45 8.60
N THR A 156 -15.44 -5.06 9.43
CA THR A 156 -15.20 -4.38 10.71
C THR A 156 -15.56 -5.29 11.87
N ILE A 157 -14.65 -5.50 12.81
CA ILE A 157 -14.91 -6.14 14.11
C ILE A 157 -14.90 -5.04 15.17
N LYS A 158 -15.98 -4.90 15.94
CA LYS A 158 -16.12 -3.85 16.96
C LYS A 158 -16.59 -4.38 18.31
N ALA A 159 -16.16 -3.72 19.37
CA ALA A 159 -16.61 -4.02 20.72
C ALA A 159 -18.04 -3.50 20.94
N ASN A 160 -18.88 -4.30 21.59
CA ASN A 160 -20.20 -3.94 22.08
C ASN A 160 -20.18 -3.89 23.61
N GLY A 161 -19.41 -2.95 24.15
CA GLY A 161 -19.21 -2.83 25.58
C GLY A 161 -17.84 -2.25 25.90
N LYS A 162 -17.51 -2.20 27.19
CA LYS A 162 -16.20 -1.74 27.69
C LYS A 162 -15.27 -2.93 27.84
N HIS A 163 -14.75 -3.41 26.72
CA HIS A 163 -13.74 -4.46 26.68
C HIS A 163 -12.88 -4.28 25.43
N ARG A 164 -11.69 -4.90 25.43
CA ARG A 164 -10.89 -5.09 24.21
C ARG A 164 -11.46 -6.22 23.34
N LEU A 165 -11.03 -6.30 22.09
CA LEU A 165 -11.51 -7.35 21.18
C LEU A 165 -10.84 -8.69 21.45
N PHE A 166 -9.50 -8.70 21.53
CA PHE A 166 -8.72 -9.94 21.52
C PHE A 166 -7.66 -9.99 22.62
N ASN A 167 -7.58 -11.17 23.25
CA ASN A 167 -6.46 -11.60 24.10
C ASN A 167 -5.66 -12.66 23.36
N LEU A 168 -4.46 -12.31 22.91
CA LEU A 168 -3.56 -13.25 22.24
C LEU A 168 -2.56 -13.75 23.27
N ASN A 169 -2.85 -14.91 23.85
CA ASN A 169 -2.06 -15.51 24.92
C ASN A 169 -2.44 -16.99 25.01
N ASP A 170 -1.51 -17.87 24.64
CA ASP A 170 -1.68 -19.32 24.77
C ASP A 170 -1.51 -19.83 26.21
N GLU A 171 -1.22 -18.91 27.15
CA GLU A 171 -0.94 -19.17 28.57
C GLU A 171 0.30 -20.03 28.81
N ASN A 172 1.13 -20.23 27.79
CA ASN A 172 2.40 -20.96 27.86
C ASN A 172 3.58 -19.97 27.93
N ALA A 173 4.44 -20.16 28.91
CA ALA A 173 5.59 -19.27 29.14
C ALA A 173 6.86 -19.72 28.39
N GLU A 174 6.85 -20.90 27.74
CA GLU A 174 8.08 -21.58 27.31
C GLU A 174 7.94 -22.24 25.92
N ILE A 175 8.71 -21.74 24.96
CA ILE A 175 9.32 -22.44 23.78
C ILE A 175 8.71 -22.21 22.39
N SER A 176 7.41 -21.91 22.20
CA SER A 176 6.89 -21.57 20.86
C SER A 176 5.64 -20.69 20.90
N GLN A 177 5.74 -19.49 20.36
CA GLN A 177 4.60 -18.58 20.25
C GLN A 177 3.65 -19.01 19.14
N ILE A 178 2.36 -18.76 19.34
CA ILE A 178 1.38 -18.90 18.28
C ILE A 178 1.48 -17.72 17.31
N SER A 179 1.08 -17.94 16.06
CA SER A 179 1.02 -16.92 15.03
C SER A 179 -0.42 -16.50 14.82
N VAL A 180 -0.72 -15.24 15.09
CA VAL A 180 -2.05 -14.65 14.89
C VAL A 180 -1.94 -13.57 13.82
N LYS A 181 -2.66 -13.78 12.71
CA LYS A 181 -2.71 -12.84 11.59
C LYS A 181 -4.08 -12.21 11.45
N PHE A 182 -4.12 -10.89 11.32
CA PHE A 182 -5.27 -10.15 10.83
C PHE A 182 -4.93 -9.54 9.46
N ASN A 183 -5.77 -9.80 8.46
CA ASN A 183 -5.54 -9.34 7.10
C ASN A 183 -6.81 -8.69 6.54
N GLN A 184 -6.70 -7.45 6.07
CA GLN A 184 -7.83 -6.71 5.51
C GLN A 184 -9.03 -6.63 6.46
N VAL A 185 -8.83 -6.18 7.70
CA VAL A 185 -9.91 -6.00 8.67
C VAL A 185 -9.79 -4.65 9.39
N ASN A 186 -10.92 -4.07 9.76
CA ASN A 186 -10.97 -2.94 10.66
C ASN A 186 -11.25 -3.47 12.08
N LEU A 187 -10.41 -3.12 13.04
CA LEU A 187 -10.58 -3.46 14.44
C LEU A 187 -10.90 -2.17 15.21
N GLN A 188 -12.13 -2.10 15.71
CA GLN A 188 -12.63 -0.94 16.44
C GLN A 188 -12.72 -1.26 17.93
N GLY A 189 -12.06 -0.45 18.76
CA GLY A 189 -12.21 -0.51 20.21
C GLY A 189 -13.61 -0.08 20.68
N CYS A 190 -13.77 0.04 22.00
CA CYS A 190 -15.02 0.47 22.63
C CYS A 190 -15.32 1.98 22.50
N GLY A 191 -14.42 2.78 21.90
CA GLY A 191 -14.56 4.24 21.74
C GLY A 191 -13.51 5.04 22.52
N ALA A 192 -13.03 6.15 21.93
CA ALA A 192 -11.98 7.00 22.52
C ALA A 192 -12.37 7.73 23.83
N THR A 193 -13.64 7.73 24.22
CA THR A 193 -14.14 8.40 25.44
C THR A 193 -14.30 7.47 26.65
N ALA A 194 -14.13 6.17 26.46
CA ALA A 194 -14.17 5.16 27.52
C ALA A 194 -12.84 4.42 27.56
N ILE A 195 -12.36 4.04 28.74
CA ILE A 195 -11.29 3.04 28.83
C ILE A 195 -11.92 1.69 28.50
N CYS A 196 -11.42 1.05 27.44
CA CYS A 196 -11.88 -0.27 27.02
C CYS A 196 -11.35 -1.33 27.97
N GLU A 197 -10.07 -1.22 28.32
CA GLU A 197 -9.35 -2.13 29.20
C GLU A 197 -8.11 -1.42 29.77
N GLU A 198 -7.52 -1.96 30.83
CA GLU A 198 -6.32 -1.37 31.44
C GLU A 198 -5.10 -1.46 30.50
N GLN A 199 -4.96 -2.62 29.84
CA GLN A 199 -3.87 -2.95 28.93
C GLN A 199 -4.44 -3.44 27.61
N GLY A 200 -4.15 -2.70 26.53
CA GLY A 200 -4.56 -3.04 25.18
C GLY A 200 -6.02 -2.71 24.94
N GLY A 201 -6.33 -1.52 24.42
CA GLY A 201 -7.72 -1.10 24.21
C GLY A 201 -8.42 -1.84 23.06
N ILE A 202 -7.66 -2.54 22.21
CA ILE A 202 -8.17 -3.41 21.14
C ILE A 202 -7.57 -4.80 21.26
N ILE A 203 -6.24 -4.90 21.43
CA ILE A 203 -5.50 -6.17 21.48
C ILE A 203 -4.56 -6.18 22.68
N PHE A 204 -4.64 -7.23 23.48
CA PHE A 204 -3.57 -7.66 24.36
C PHE A 204 -2.78 -8.78 23.66
N ASN A 205 -1.44 -8.70 23.64
CA ASN A 205 -0.59 -9.64 22.90
C ASN A 205 0.57 -10.19 23.74
N ARG A 206 0.75 -11.51 23.74
CA ARG A 206 1.97 -12.21 24.21
C ARG A 206 2.63 -13.07 23.12
N GLU A 207 2.14 -12.95 21.89
CA GLU A 207 2.40 -13.88 20.79
C GLU A 207 3.02 -13.16 19.57
N LEU A 208 3.15 -13.89 18.45
CA LEU A 208 3.50 -13.30 17.16
C LEU A 208 2.25 -12.71 16.51
N LEU A 209 2.17 -11.38 16.48
CA LEU A 209 1.05 -10.64 15.91
C LEU A 209 1.43 -10.05 14.55
N SER A 210 0.66 -10.38 13.52
CA SER A 210 0.80 -9.82 12.17
C SER A 210 -0.48 -9.10 11.74
N LEU A 211 -0.35 -7.81 11.43
CA LEU A 211 -1.43 -6.95 10.96
C LEU A 211 -1.09 -6.44 9.55
N GLU A 212 -1.94 -6.75 8.58
CA GLU A 212 -1.74 -6.39 7.17
C GLU A 212 -3.02 -5.78 6.60
N TYR A 213 -2.95 -4.56 6.04
CA TYR A 213 -4.13 -3.81 5.59
C TYR A 213 -5.20 -3.66 6.66
N VAL A 214 -4.77 -3.46 7.92
CA VAL A 214 -5.66 -3.35 9.07
C VAL A 214 -5.89 -1.88 9.42
N LYS A 215 -7.12 -1.54 9.82
CA LYS A 215 -7.39 -0.27 10.52
C LYS A 215 -7.55 -0.54 12.01
N LEU A 216 -6.68 0.01 12.85
CA LEU A 216 -6.83 -0.01 14.30
C LEU A 216 -7.33 1.36 14.77
N PHE A 217 -8.55 1.42 15.31
CA PHE A 217 -9.11 2.70 15.70
C PHE A 217 -10.04 2.66 16.90
N ASP A 218 -10.19 3.83 17.51
CA ASP A 218 -11.03 4.08 18.69
C ASP A 218 -10.70 3.14 19.88
N GLY A 219 -9.46 2.67 19.96
CA GLY A 219 -8.92 1.96 21.11
C GLY A 219 -8.55 2.92 22.23
N SER A 220 -8.86 2.54 23.47
CA SER A 220 -8.56 3.37 24.63
C SER A 220 -8.20 2.51 25.83
N ALA A 221 -7.03 2.77 26.43
CA ALA A 221 -6.50 2.02 27.57
C ALA A 221 -5.60 2.89 28.46
N ASN A 222 -5.17 2.38 29.62
CA ASN A 222 -4.11 3.06 30.36
C ASN A 222 -2.76 2.86 29.66
N GLU A 223 -2.46 1.64 29.20
CA GLU A 223 -1.26 1.33 28.42
C GLU A 223 -1.65 0.60 27.14
N GLY A 224 -1.13 1.03 25.99
CA GLY A 224 -1.44 0.38 24.72
C GLY A 224 -2.85 0.67 24.23
N GLY A 225 -3.09 1.89 23.74
CA GLY A 225 -4.45 2.33 23.36
C GLY A 225 -5.09 1.42 22.31
N ALA A 226 -4.34 1.05 21.26
CA ALA A 226 -4.69 -0.06 20.39
C ALA A 226 -4.11 -1.39 20.89
N ILE A 227 -2.77 -1.47 21.00
CA ILE A 227 -2.07 -2.71 21.32
C ILE A 227 -1.24 -2.55 22.59
N TYR A 228 -1.42 -3.47 23.53
CA TYR A 228 -0.46 -3.73 24.59
C TYR A 228 0.19 -5.08 24.34
N SER A 229 1.51 -5.08 24.16
CA SER A 229 2.27 -6.28 23.86
C SER A 229 3.22 -6.61 25.02
N ASP A 230 2.84 -7.63 25.78
CA ASP A 230 3.55 -8.15 26.94
C ASP A 230 4.51 -9.29 26.56
N GLY A 231 5.74 -9.23 27.03
CA GLY A 231 6.78 -10.16 26.60
C GLY A 231 8.15 -9.56 26.84
N ILE A 232 8.80 -10.02 27.90
CA ILE A 232 10.14 -9.59 28.25
C ILE A 232 11.11 -10.64 27.73
N PHE A 233 12.04 -10.22 26.89
CA PHE A 233 13.11 -11.08 26.43
C PHE A 233 14.03 -11.43 27.61
N ILE A 234 14.17 -12.73 27.91
CA ILE A 234 15.14 -13.23 28.89
C ILE A 234 16.32 -13.82 28.12
N ALA A 235 17.49 -13.17 28.24
CA ALA A 235 18.83 -13.37 27.66
C ALA A 235 19.19 -14.68 26.90
N SER A 236 18.60 -15.85 27.23
CA SER A 236 18.89 -17.17 26.64
C SER A 236 17.71 -17.88 25.97
N LYS A 237 16.48 -17.33 25.99
CA LYS A 237 15.28 -17.94 25.41
C LYS A 237 14.63 -17.03 24.35
N LEU A 238 15.15 -17.08 23.12
CA LEU A 238 14.54 -16.41 21.95
C LEU A 238 13.06 -16.74 21.76
N ALA A 239 12.62 -17.89 22.24
CA ALA A 239 11.24 -18.35 22.17
C ALA A 239 10.23 -17.61 23.08
N SER A 240 10.68 -16.68 23.93
CA SER A 240 9.81 -15.89 24.83
C SER A 240 9.56 -14.45 24.35
N ALA A 241 10.10 -14.08 23.19
CA ALA A 241 10.11 -12.71 22.70
C ALA A 241 8.92 -12.47 21.76
N ASN A 242 7.86 -11.82 22.25
CA ASN A 242 6.74 -11.38 21.38
C ASN A 242 7.24 -10.47 20.26
N PHE A 243 6.48 -10.44 19.16
CA PHE A 243 6.81 -9.60 18.04
C PHE A 243 5.55 -9.09 17.37
N VAL A 244 5.50 -7.78 17.12
CA VAL A 244 4.37 -7.12 16.47
C VAL A 244 4.80 -6.62 15.10
N THR A 245 4.19 -7.17 14.04
CA THR A 245 4.36 -6.69 12.67
C THR A 245 3.11 -5.97 12.21
N ILE A 246 3.26 -4.73 11.75
CA ILE A 246 2.21 -3.88 11.22
C ILE A 246 2.66 -3.39 9.84
N THR A 247 1.92 -3.79 8.82
CA THR A 247 2.24 -3.50 7.42
C THR A 247 1.03 -2.91 6.71
N SER A 248 1.23 -1.86 5.93
CA SER A 248 0.17 -1.27 5.08
C SER A 248 -1.10 -0.95 5.85
N SER A 249 -0.98 -0.48 7.10
CA SER A 249 -2.09 -0.36 8.05
C SER A 249 -2.33 1.08 8.51
N LEU A 250 -3.56 1.37 8.93
CA LEU A 250 -3.99 2.68 9.45
C LEU A 250 -4.21 2.60 10.96
N LEU A 251 -3.47 3.39 11.72
CA LEU A 251 -3.51 3.43 13.18
C LEU A 251 -4.00 4.81 13.61
N GLN A 252 -5.28 4.87 14.00
CA GLN A 252 -6.00 6.15 14.09
C GLN A 252 -6.83 6.30 15.37
N ASN A 253 -6.86 7.49 15.96
CA ASN A 253 -7.77 7.84 17.08
C ASN A 253 -7.63 6.96 18.33
N ASN A 254 -6.47 6.35 18.55
CA ASN A 254 -6.24 5.56 19.75
C ASN A 254 -5.73 6.43 20.89
N THR A 255 -6.13 6.13 22.12
CA THR A 255 -5.79 6.93 23.31
C THR A 255 -5.17 6.06 24.40
N ALA A 256 -4.05 6.50 24.97
CA ALA A 256 -3.51 5.90 26.18
C ALA A 256 -2.72 6.89 27.03
N LYS A 257 -2.30 6.47 28.23
CA LYS A 257 -1.28 7.21 28.97
C LYS A 257 0.08 7.06 28.31
N ASN A 258 0.46 5.84 27.97
CA ASN A 258 1.65 5.50 27.21
C ASN A 258 1.31 4.54 26.07
N GLY A 259 1.92 4.73 24.90
CA GLY A 259 1.75 3.83 23.77
C GLY A 259 0.32 3.86 23.22
N ALA A 260 -0.19 5.04 22.82
CA ALA A 260 -1.53 5.16 22.26
C ALA A 260 -1.79 4.19 21.10
N VAL A 261 -0.79 3.94 20.25
CA VAL A 261 -0.82 2.92 19.21
C VAL A 261 -0.28 1.59 19.72
N LEU A 262 0.95 1.62 20.24
CA LEU A 262 1.64 0.42 20.69
C LEU A 262 2.36 0.73 21.99
N TYR A 263 2.03 -0.03 23.03
CA TYR A 263 2.89 -0.21 24.17
C TYR A 263 3.53 -1.59 24.06
N ILE A 264 4.86 -1.67 24.13
CA ILE A 264 5.58 -2.94 24.09
C ILE A 264 6.69 -2.96 25.15
N ALA A 265 6.90 -4.11 25.77
CA ALA A 265 7.93 -4.25 26.81
C ALA A 265 9.34 -4.03 26.24
N ASN A 266 9.83 -4.89 25.34
CA ASN A 266 11.08 -4.65 24.59
C ASN A 266 10.77 -4.15 23.17
N PRO A 267 11.64 -3.35 22.52
CA PRO A 267 11.41 -2.87 21.17
C PRO A 267 11.55 -4.01 20.14
N LEU A 268 10.48 -4.81 20.00
CA LEU A 268 10.37 -5.94 19.07
C LEU A 268 9.14 -5.74 18.17
N TYR A 269 9.27 -4.81 17.22
CA TYR A 269 8.22 -4.51 16.27
C TYR A 269 8.76 -4.09 14.91
N TYR A 270 7.94 -4.34 13.88
CA TYR A 270 8.09 -3.75 12.56
C TYR A 270 6.82 -3.00 12.21
N ILE A 271 6.93 -1.69 12.04
CA ILE A 271 5.86 -0.86 11.50
C ILE A 271 6.34 -0.30 10.16
N LYS A 272 5.74 -0.77 9.07
CA LYS A 272 6.14 -0.38 7.71
C LYS A 272 4.95 0.00 6.85
N ASN A 273 5.18 0.89 5.90
CA ASN A 273 4.21 1.25 4.86
C ASN A 273 2.86 1.72 5.42
N SER A 274 2.85 2.33 6.61
CA SER A 274 1.62 2.56 7.39
C SER A 274 1.33 4.05 7.56
N VAL A 275 0.15 4.36 8.12
CA VAL A 275 -0.21 5.72 8.55
C VAL A 275 -0.57 5.70 10.03
N VAL A 276 0.09 6.55 10.80
CA VAL A 276 -0.17 6.74 12.23
C VAL A 276 -0.71 8.15 12.43
N ARG A 277 -1.99 8.30 12.76
CA ARG A 277 -2.61 9.62 12.82
C ARG A 277 -3.60 9.83 13.95
N ASP A 278 -3.70 11.06 14.44
CA ASP A 278 -4.71 11.47 15.42
C ASP A 278 -4.73 10.64 16.72
N ASN A 279 -3.59 10.03 17.10
CA ASN A 279 -3.48 9.25 18.33
C ASN A 279 -3.04 10.14 19.50
N ILE A 280 -3.48 9.79 20.71
CA ILE A 280 -3.31 10.63 21.90
C ILE A 280 -2.59 9.87 23.02
N SER A 281 -1.34 10.22 23.27
CA SER A 281 -0.63 9.88 24.50
C SER A 281 -0.79 11.00 25.53
N THR A 282 -1.42 10.68 26.66
CA THR A 282 -1.88 11.70 27.64
C THR A 282 -0.86 12.05 28.70
N ASN A 283 0.11 11.17 29.00
CA ASN A 283 1.17 11.48 29.95
C ASN A 283 2.18 12.47 29.36
N SER A 284 2.69 13.37 30.21
CA SER A 284 3.78 14.27 29.83
C SER A 284 5.03 13.45 29.51
N GLY A 285 5.48 13.53 28.26
CA GLY A 285 6.69 12.84 27.79
C GLY A 285 6.45 11.40 27.30
N ALA A 286 5.20 10.96 27.26
CA ALA A 286 4.84 9.68 26.64
C ALA A 286 4.96 9.72 25.12
N SER A 287 5.17 8.53 24.55
CA SER A 287 5.19 8.31 23.10
C SER A 287 3.92 7.59 22.63
N VAL A 288 3.56 7.78 21.37
CA VAL A 288 2.45 7.09 20.67
C VAL A 288 2.83 5.64 20.40
N ILE A 289 4.07 5.40 19.99
CA ILE A 289 4.72 4.09 19.94
C ILE A 289 5.75 4.07 21.08
N TYR A 290 5.53 3.22 22.08
CA TYR A 290 6.31 3.23 23.31
C TYR A 290 6.92 1.87 23.60
N SER A 291 8.23 1.85 23.79
CA SER A 291 8.98 0.71 24.32
C SER A 291 9.40 0.96 25.77
N ALA A 292 9.07 0.03 26.68
CA ALA A 292 9.31 0.22 28.11
C ALA A 292 10.75 -0.07 28.55
N ILE A 293 11.37 -1.08 27.94
CA ILE A 293 12.65 -1.66 28.36
C ILE A 293 13.62 -1.65 27.16
N PRO A 294 14.76 -0.93 27.22
CA PRO A 294 15.77 -0.99 26.17
C PRO A 294 16.42 -2.38 26.09
N PHE A 295 17.12 -2.68 25.00
CA PHE A 295 17.96 -3.87 24.96
C PHE A 295 19.18 -3.69 25.89
N GLU A 296 19.43 -4.66 26.78
CA GLU A 296 20.53 -4.62 27.75
C GLU A 296 21.72 -5.55 27.39
N ASP A 297 21.63 -6.36 26.33
CA ASP A 297 22.58 -7.46 26.06
C ASP A 297 23.71 -7.12 25.05
N GLU A 298 24.78 -7.95 25.08
CA GLU A 298 25.95 -7.86 24.18
C GLU A 298 25.61 -8.08 22.69
N THR A 299 24.39 -8.50 22.33
CA THR A 299 23.99 -8.66 20.92
C THR A 299 23.76 -7.31 20.21
N THR A 300 23.66 -6.23 20.99
CA THR A 300 23.81 -4.86 20.49
C THR A 300 25.29 -4.48 20.28
N ASN A 301 26.24 -5.16 20.93
CA ASN A 301 27.68 -4.87 20.94
C ASN A 301 28.52 -5.69 19.93
N SER A 302 27.99 -6.76 19.32
CA SER A 302 28.80 -7.73 18.55
C SER A 302 29.14 -7.33 17.10
N GLY A 303 28.70 -6.16 16.63
CA GLY A 303 28.92 -5.71 15.23
C GLY A 303 28.13 -6.50 14.17
N VAL A 304 27.46 -7.59 14.54
CA VAL A 304 26.51 -8.36 13.74
C VAL A 304 25.13 -8.24 14.39
N PHE A 305 24.29 -7.38 13.82
CA PHE A 305 22.99 -7.00 14.38
C PHE A 305 21.98 -8.15 14.24
N THR A 306 21.63 -8.81 15.34
CA THR A 306 20.63 -9.90 15.33
C THR A 306 19.23 -9.45 15.73
N ARG A 307 19.08 -8.25 16.32
CA ARG A 307 17.81 -7.75 16.87
C ARG A 307 17.59 -6.31 16.46
N VAL A 308 16.49 -6.06 15.75
CA VAL A 308 16.20 -4.74 15.22
C VAL A 308 14.70 -4.50 15.26
N SER A 309 14.31 -3.28 15.61
CA SER A 309 12.98 -2.74 15.35
C SER A 309 13.04 -1.68 14.26
N TYR A 310 12.01 -1.63 13.42
CA TYR A 310 11.92 -0.66 12.33
C TYR A 310 10.60 0.11 12.39
N LEU A 311 10.70 1.41 12.21
CA LEU A 311 9.64 2.26 11.71
C LEU A 311 10.06 2.78 10.34
N SER A 312 9.45 2.27 9.27
CA SER A 312 9.86 2.65 7.91
C SER A 312 8.70 2.94 6.97
N ASN A 313 8.94 3.77 5.95
CA ASN A 313 7.94 4.10 4.92
C ASN A 313 6.58 4.51 5.51
N THR A 314 6.58 5.22 6.63
CA THR A 314 5.35 5.48 7.42
C THR A 314 5.11 6.98 7.51
N THR A 315 3.86 7.40 7.31
CA THR A 315 3.43 8.77 7.53
C THR A 315 2.85 8.94 8.93
N LEU A 316 3.29 9.96 9.67
CA LEU A 316 2.80 10.31 11.00
C LEU A 316 2.24 11.74 11.00
N LEU A 317 0.98 11.90 11.42
CA LEU A 317 0.24 13.16 11.33
C LEU A 317 -0.66 13.39 12.55
N LYS A 318 -0.66 14.62 13.10
CA LYS A 318 -1.62 15.04 14.15
C LYS A 318 -1.65 14.17 15.41
N ASN A 319 -0.56 13.48 15.70
CA ASN A 319 -0.47 12.73 16.96
C ASN A 319 -0.09 13.65 18.12
N LYS A 320 -0.59 13.33 19.32
CA LYS A 320 -0.28 14.01 20.58
C LYS A 320 0.64 13.15 21.45
N GLY A 321 1.66 13.76 22.04
CA GLY A 321 2.83 13.10 22.63
C GLY A 321 4.01 13.04 21.66
N TYR A 322 5.11 12.41 22.10
CA TYR A 322 6.19 12.03 21.18
C TYR A 322 5.70 10.93 20.23
N LEU A 323 6.26 10.86 19.03
CA LEU A 323 5.91 9.81 18.08
C LEU A 323 6.42 8.44 18.55
N LEU A 324 7.67 8.41 18.96
CA LEU A 324 8.38 7.19 19.36
C LEU A 324 9.52 7.55 20.31
N ASN A 325 9.75 6.72 21.34
CA ASN A 325 10.96 6.78 22.15
C ASN A 325 12.05 5.89 21.54
N LEU A 326 13.03 6.50 20.89
CA LEU A 326 14.08 5.82 20.14
C LEU A 326 15.13 5.29 21.11
N LEU A 327 15.08 3.98 21.36
CA LEU A 327 16.04 3.24 22.17
C LEU A 327 17.09 2.57 21.27
N ASP A 328 18.19 2.10 21.86
CA ASP A 328 19.14 1.22 21.18
C ASP A 328 18.42 0.00 20.56
N GLY A 329 18.76 -0.34 19.31
CA GLY A 329 18.12 -1.38 18.50
C GLY A 329 16.92 -0.92 17.68
N VAL A 330 16.52 0.36 17.77
CA VAL A 330 15.40 0.92 16.99
C VAL A 330 15.91 1.79 15.84
N TYR A 331 15.38 1.57 14.64
CA TYR A 331 15.72 2.31 13.44
C TYR A 331 14.51 2.96 12.77
N ILE A 332 14.70 4.20 12.31
CA ILE A 332 13.70 4.97 11.57
C ILE A 332 14.27 5.26 10.19
N ASN A 333 13.54 4.90 9.13
CA ASN A 333 14.01 5.14 7.75
C ASN A 333 12.85 5.50 6.82
N ASN A 334 13.03 6.50 5.94
CA ASN A 334 12.00 6.91 4.99
C ASN A 334 10.64 7.20 5.66
N VAL A 335 10.65 7.97 6.75
CA VAL A 335 9.42 8.35 7.47
C VAL A 335 9.04 9.80 7.17
N THR A 336 7.75 10.10 7.11
CA THR A 336 7.23 11.48 6.99
C THR A 336 6.40 11.84 8.21
N ALA A 337 6.96 12.65 9.11
CA ALA A 337 6.30 13.16 10.31
C ALA A 337 6.04 14.67 10.17
N ILE A 338 4.77 15.05 10.01
CA ILE A 338 4.35 16.44 9.81
C ILE A 338 3.16 16.76 10.71
N ASP A 339 3.12 17.96 11.29
CA ASP A 339 2.00 18.48 12.09
C ASP A 339 1.61 17.56 13.25
N ASN A 340 2.58 16.94 13.91
CA ASN A 340 2.39 16.29 15.21
C ASN A 340 2.67 17.28 16.34
N GLU A 341 2.20 17.01 17.56
CA GLU A 341 2.54 17.83 18.73
C GLU A 341 4.07 17.86 18.93
N LYS A 342 4.69 16.68 18.93
CA LYS A 342 6.14 16.47 19.04
C LYS A 342 6.58 15.38 18.05
N GLY A 343 7.85 15.41 17.67
CA GLY A 343 8.52 14.37 16.89
C GLY A 343 9.08 13.27 17.78
N PHE A 344 10.36 12.96 17.63
CA PHE A 344 10.99 11.78 18.25
C PHE A 344 11.75 12.12 19.54
N TYR A 345 11.68 11.22 20.53
CA TYR A 345 12.47 11.29 21.76
C TYR A 345 13.62 10.28 21.69
N PHE A 346 14.86 10.75 21.70
CA PHE A 346 16.07 9.95 21.50
C PHE A 346 16.71 9.57 22.84
N ASN A 347 16.93 8.28 23.06
CA ASN A 347 17.58 7.74 24.24
C ASN A 347 18.33 6.43 23.92
N ALA A 348 19.38 6.54 23.10
CA ALA A 348 20.21 5.42 22.65
C ALA A 348 21.68 5.62 23.08
N PRO A 349 22.03 5.32 24.34
CA PRO A 349 23.38 5.54 24.88
C PRO A 349 24.48 4.67 24.23
N ASN A 350 24.13 3.57 23.55
CA ASN A 350 25.13 2.63 23.01
C ASN A 350 25.43 2.83 21.51
N GLN A 351 24.97 3.92 20.89
CA GLN A 351 25.13 4.19 19.45
C GLN A 351 24.49 3.11 18.56
N LYS A 352 23.34 2.56 18.97
CA LYS A 352 22.64 1.49 18.22
C LYS A 352 21.25 1.90 17.77
N ALA A 353 21.02 3.20 17.57
CA ALA A 353 19.79 3.71 17.01
C ALA A 353 20.08 4.77 15.95
N HIS A 354 19.20 4.89 14.95
CA HIS A 354 19.32 5.94 13.95
C HIS A 354 17.98 6.39 13.38
N ILE A 355 18.00 7.61 12.83
CA ILE A 355 16.99 8.12 11.91
C ILE A 355 17.66 8.53 10.59
N ALA A 356 17.15 7.99 9.49
CA ALA A 356 17.70 8.22 8.16
C ALA A 356 16.62 8.57 7.12
N ASN A 357 16.99 9.39 6.13
CA ASN A 357 16.20 9.67 4.92
C ASN A 357 14.73 10.06 5.22
N SER A 358 14.49 10.76 6.33
CA SER A 358 13.16 11.05 6.86
C SER A 358 12.85 12.54 6.89
N ILE A 359 11.57 12.88 7.00
CA ILE A 359 11.06 14.25 7.16
C ILE A 359 10.47 14.35 8.56
N VAL A 360 10.92 15.32 9.34
CA VAL A 360 10.44 15.57 10.71
C VAL A 360 10.25 17.07 10.92
N VAL A 361 9.01 17.55 10.71
CA VAL A 361 8.64 18.96 10.83
C VAL A 361 7.28 19.11 11.52
N ASN A 362 7.30 19.41 12.82
CA ASN A 362 6.18 19.31 13.75
C ASN A 362 6.01 20.61 14.56
N ASN A 363 5.05 20.63 15.48
CA ASN A 363 4.53 21.87 16.05
C ASN A 363 5.37 22.43 17.21
N SER A 364 5.85 21.58 18.14
CA SER A 364 6.56 22.07 19.33
C SER A 364 8.01 21.63 19.46
N ALA A 365 8.37 20.43 18.99
CA ALA A 365 9.74 19.94 18.96
C ALA A 365 9.85 18.77 17.97
N ASP A 366 10.85 18.77 17.09
CA ASP A 366 11.05 17.67 16.13
C ASP A 366 11.91 16.55 16.69
N CYS A 367 12.96 16.93 17.41
CA CYS A 367 13.84 15.99 18.10
C CYS A 367 14.07 16.45 19.52
N THR A 368 13.98 15.53 20.47
CA THR A 368 14.37 15.74 21.87
C THR A 368 15.31 14.64 22.30
N TYR A 369 16.43 14.99 22.94
CA TYR A 369 17.47 14.04 23.31
C TYR A 369 17.57 13.88 24.82
N SER A 370 17.75 12.65 25.29
CA SER A 370 18.23 12.41 26.64
C SER A 370 19.68 12.89 26.78
N GLY A 371 20.12 13.19 28.01
CA GLY A 371 21.50 13.65 28.26
C GLY A 371 22.58 12.61 27.95
N VAL A 372 22.20 11.36 27.70
CA VAL A 372 23.12 10.23 27.40
C VAL A 372 22.98 9.73 25.97
N ASP A 373 22.13 10.35 25.15
CA ASP A 373 21.84 9.87 23.80
C ASP A 373 23.04 9.97 22.84
N GLN A 374 23.33 8.88 22.15
CA GLN A 374 24.36 8.78 21.11
C GLN A 374 23.80 8.23 19.79
N SER A 375 22.50 8.45 19.53
CA SER A 375 21.86 8.04 18.27
C SER A 375 22.45 8.78 17.05
N PHE A 376 22.43 8.11 15.89
CA PHE A 376 22.84 8.68 14.62
C PHE A 376 21.67 9.40 13.92
N SER A 377 21.97 10.49 13.23
CA SER A 377 20.98 11.21 12.42
C SER A 377 21.55 11.52 11.04
N LEU A 378 20.86 11.05 10.01
CA LEU A 378 21.41 10.94 8.66
C LEU A 378 20.42 11.48 7.61
N ASN A 379 20.80 12.53 6.89
CA ASN A 379 20.13 12.95 5.65
C ASN A 379 18.60 13.15 5.81
N ASN A 380 18.19 13.83 6.88
CA ASN A 380 16.78 14.12 7.15
C ASN A 380 16.43 15.57 6.79
N LEU A 381 15.19 15.83 6.40
CA LEU A 381 14.61 17.17 6.38
C LEU A 381 13.98 17.43 7.75
N VAL A 382 14.51 18.40 8.51
CA VAL A 382 14.14 18.61 9.91
C VAL A 382 13.79 20.07 10.20
N GLY A 383 12.96 20.30 11.21
CA GLY A 383 12.77 21.63 11.79
C GLY A 383 13.63 21.83 13.05
N VAL A 384 12.98 22.03 14.20
CA VAL A 384 13.59 22.53 15.44
C VAL A 384 14.04 21.40 16.37
N GLY A 385 15.25 21.54 16.92
CA GLY A 385 15.76 20.67 17.98
C GLY A 385 16.60 19.48 17.51
N CYS A 386 16.56 19.15 16.22
CA CYS A 386 17.37 18.07 15.65
C CYS A 386 18.85 18.47 15.48
N ARG A 387 19.76 17.50 15.70
CA ARG A 387 21.21 17.65 15.44
C ARG A 387 21.47 17.94 13.96
N ASP A 388 22.65 18.48 13.64
CA ASP A 388 23.06 18.78 12.26
C ASP A 388 23.25 17.53 11.38
N GLY A 389 23.28 16.34 12.00
CA GLY A 389 23.49 15.06 11.35
C GLY A 389 24.97 14.73 11.12
N GLU A 390 25.25 13.51 10.68
CA GLU A 390 26.63 13.02 10.50
C GLU A 390 27.32 13.69 9.30
N ASP A 391 28.65 13.80 9.37
CA ASP A 391 29.43 14.37 8.27
C ASP A 391 29.22 13.59 6.97
N GLY A 392 29.04 14.32 5.87
CA GLY A 392 28.67 13.76 4.57
C GLY A 392 27.19 13.38 4.41
N ASN A 393 26.44 13.26 5.50
CA ASN A 393 25.01 12.92 5.52
C ASN A 393 24.23 13.87 6.45
N ARG A 394 24.52 15.17 6.34
CA ARG A 394 23.93 16.19 7.20
C ARG A 394 22.42 16.29 6.99
N ASN A 395 21.73 16.61 8.07
CA ASN A 395 20.33 16.99 8.01
C ASN A 395 20.17 18.36 7.35
N THR A 396 19.11 18.50 6.58
CA THR A 396 18.67 19.77 5.99
C THR A 396 17.66 20.42 6.94
N LYS A 397 17.97 21.60 7.46
CA LYS A 397 17.03 22.37 8.28
C LYS A 397 16.08 23.13 7.37
N ILE A 398 14.77 22.92 7.53
CA ILE A 398 13.76 23.57 6.68
C ILE A 398 13.85 25.10 6.72
N SER A 399 14.21 25.67 7.88
CA SER A 399 14.40 27.11 8.07
C SER A 399 15.57 27.70 7.26
N THR A 400 16.46 26.86 6.73
CA THR A 400 17.61 27.28 5.93
C THR A 400 17.36 27.19 4.42
N LEU A 401 16.23 26.60 4.01
CA LEU A 401 15.93 26.41 2.59
C LEU A 401 15.41 27.72 1.95
N PRO A 402 15.82 28.01 0.71
CA PRO A 402 15.13 29.01 -0.09
C PRO A 402 13.70 28.52 -0.33
N ASN A 403 12.70 29.35 -0.03
CA ASN A 403 11.26 29.00 -0.06
C ASN A 403 10.88 27.90 0.95
N ALA A 404 11.09 28.19 2.24
CA ALA A 404 10.83 27.30 3.39
C ALA A 404 9.36 26.87 3.62
N LYS A 405 8.46 27.03 2.64
CA LYS A 405 7.07 26.57 2.76
C LYS A 405 7.05 25.04 2.66
N LEU A 406 6.68 24.36 3.75
CA LEU A 406 6.62 22.91 3.78
C LEU A 406 5.48 22.38 2.91
N LEU A 407 4.28 22.96 3.04
CA LEU A 407 3.06 22.44 2.44
C LEU A 407 2.45 23.43 1.44
N ALA A 408 1.95 22.90 0.34
CA ALA A 408 1.22 23.62 -0.67
C ALA A 408 -0.26 23.72 -0.31
N GLY A 409 -0.56 24.44 0.76
CA GLY A 409 -1.91 24.65 1.27
C GLY A 409 -1.88 25.40 2.60
N GLU A 410 -3.07 25.74 3.10
CA GLU A 410 -3.25 26.45 4.37
C GLU A 410 -3.24 25.51 5.60
N SER A 411 -3.37 24.20 5.37
CA SER A 411 -3.42 23.17 6.43
C SER A 411 -2.58 21.95 6.08
N SER A 412 -2.33 21.11 7.09
CA SER A 412 -1.65 19.82 6.96
C SER A 412 -2.43 18.76 6.19
N GLU A 413 -3.73 18.97 6.01
CA GLU A 413 -4.62 18.10 5.26
C GLU A 413 -5.38 18.91 4.20
N GLY A 414 -5.76 18.26 3.11
CA GLY A 414 -6.67 18.81 2.11
C GLY A 414 -6.09 18.88 0.71
N LYS A 415 -6.63 19.81 -0.10
CA LYS A 415 -6.27 19.94 -1.50
C LYS A 415 -4.93 20.66 -1.65
N CYS A 416 -4.13 20.20 -2.60
CA CYS A 416 -2.87 20.81 -2.98
C CYS A 416 -3.10 22.09 -3.80
N ASP A 417 -2.49 23.20 -3.37
CA ASP A 417 -2.36 24.41 -4.16
C ASP A 417 -1.51 24.14 -5.39
N ARG A 418 -1.98 24.59 -6.55
CA ARG A 418 -1.35 24.26 -7.84
C ARG A 418 -0.11 25.10 -8.10
N PRO A 419 0.84 24.61 -8.90
CA PRO A 419 1.90 25.44 -9.43
C PRO A 419 1.32 26.72 -10.05
N PRO A 420 1.95 27.89 -9.86
CA PRO A 420 3.29 28.11 -9.30
C PRO A 420 3.35 28.22 -7.77
N ALA A 421 2.29 27.85 -7.04
CA ALA A 421 2.31 27.91 -5.57
C ALA A 421 3.45 27.07 -4.97
N ASP A 422 4.18 27.67 -4.03
CA ASP A 422 5.24 27.00 -3.27
C ASP A 422 4.70 25.96 -2.30
N GLY A 423 5.60 25.11 -1.80
CA GLY A 423 5.29 24.03 -0.87
C GLY A 423 6.00 22.75 -1.27
N LEU A 424 6.92 22.24 -0.45
CA LEU A 424 7.68 21.01 -0.76
C LEU A 424 6.80 19.76 -0.92
N PHE A 425 5.63 19.74 -0.27
CA PHE A 425 4.67 18.64 -0.34
C PHE A 425 3.26 19.17 -0.56
N CYS A 426 2.40 18.37 -1.19
CA CYS A 426 0.97 18.56 -1.08
C CYS A 426 0.51 18.22 0.35
N PRO A 427 -0.52 18.90 0.90
CA PRO A 427 -1.17 18.49 2.14
C PRO A 427 -1.58 17.02 2.09
N PHE A 428 -1.66 16.39 3.27
CA PHE A 428 -2.07 15.00 3.38
C PHE A 428 -3.47 14.81 2.80
N ASN A 429 -3.60 13.79 1.95
CA ASN A 429 -4.87 13.39 1.37
C ASN A 429 -4.90 11.87 1.22
N THR A 430 -6.09 11.29 1.33
CA THR A 430 -6.35 9.88 1.01
C THR A 430 -7.12 9.83 -0.30
N PRO A 431 -6.49 9.45 -1.42
CA PRO A 431 -7.22 9.19 -2.67
C PRO A 431 -8.28 8.11 -2.48
N SER A 432 -9.37 8.16 -3.25
CA SER A 432 -10.53 7.26 -3.07
C SER A 432 -10.22 5.79 -3.36
N ASP A 433 -9.20 5.53 -4.16
CA ASP A 433 -8.71 4.22 -4.58
C ASP A 433 -7.54 3.71 -3.72
N TYR A 434 -7.24 4.38 -2.60
CA TYR A 434 -6.18 4.00 -1.67
C TYR A 434 -6.73 3.84 -0.26
N PHE A 435 -6.29 2.78 0.42
CA PHE A 435 -6.57 2.58 1.84
C PHE A 435 -5.83 3.59 2.74
N LEU A 436 -4.63 4.02 2.34
CA LEU A 436 -3.77 4.91 3.12
C LEU A 436 -3.54 6.24 2.40
N GLY A 437 -3.70 7.35 3.13
CA GLY A 437 -3.32 8.67 2.65
C GLY A 437 -1.83 8.96 2.81
N TYR A 438 -1.36 10.02 2.17
CA TYR A 438 0.05 10.39 2.16
C TYR A 438 0.28 11.87 1.85
N PHE A 439 1.48 12.36 2.18
CA PHE A 439 2.01 13.63 1.69
C PHE A 439 2.73 13.40 0.37
N LYS A 440 2.26 14.01 -0.72
CA LYS A 440 2.88 13.87 -2.04
C LYS A 440 4.05 14.87 -2.18
N PRO A 441 5.30 14.43 -2.44
CA PRO A 441 6.39 15.34 -2.76
C PRO A 441 6.08 16.20 -4.00
N ARG A 442 6.72 17.36 -4.11
CA ARG A 442 6.50 18.29 -5.23
C ARG A 442 7.81 18.75 -5.86
N LEU A 443 7.73 19.06 -7.15
CA LEU A 443 8.76 19.77 -7.89
C LEU A 443 8.26 21.18 -8.20
N LEU A 444 8.87 22.18 -7.56
CA LEU A 444 8.40 23.56 -7.60
C LEU A 444 8.73 24.23 -8.94
N SER A 445 7.88 25.13 -9.42
CA SER A 445 8.15 25.97 -10.61
C SER A 445 9.47 26.76 -10.51
N ALA A 446 9.87 27.16 -9.31
CA ALA A 446 11.13 27.86 -9.07
C ALA A 446 12.39 27.01 -9.35
N TYR A 447 12.27 25.68 -9.44
CA TYR A 447 13.40 24.79 -9.68
C TYR A 447 13.78 24.76 -11.16
N THR A 448 15.05 25.07 -11.41
CA THR A 448 15.70 25.07 -12.73
C THR A 448 16.25 23.69 -13.09
N THR A 449 16.66 22.91 -12.09
CA THR A 449 17.13 21.53 -12.24
C THR A 449 16.52 20.62 -11.19
N LEU A 450 16.52 19.31 -11.44
CA LEU A 450 16.11 18.33 -10.43
C LEU A 450 17.01 18.38 -9.19
N ALA A 451 18.25 18.87 -9.31
CA ALA A 451 19.20 19.06 -8.21
C ALA A 451 18.76 20.15 -7.20
N ASP A 452 17.85 21.04 -7.60
CA ASP A 452 17.35 22.13 -6.76
C ASP A 452 16.36 21.63 -5.70
N SER A 453 15.73 20.46 -5.92
CA SER A 453 14.82 19.88 -4.94
C SER A 453 15.56 19.44 -3.67
N PRO A 454 15.11 19.82 -2.47
CA PRO A 454 15.72 19.35 -1.21
C PRO A 454 15.25 17.95 -0.81
N VAL A 455 14.24 17.38 -1.48
CA VAL A 455 13.59 16.11 -1.08
C VAL A 455 13.64 15.05 -2.16
N VAL A 456 13.48 15.44 -3.43
CA VAL A 456 13.40 14.50 -4.56
C VAL A 456 14.80 14.05 -4.98
N ASN A 457 15.02 12.73 -5.08
CA ASN A 457 16.30 12.09 -5.36
C ASN A 457 17.42 12.56 -4.40
N ARG A 458 17.12 12.61 -3.10
CA ARG A 458 18.04 13.08 -2.06
C ARG A 458 18.41 12.04 -1.01
N GLY A 459 17.77 10.88 -0.98
CA GLY A 459 18.24 9.74 -0.21
C GLY A 459 19.65 9.35 -0.62
N ARG A 460 20.55 9.11 0.33
CA ARG A 460 21.98 8.86 0.07
C ARG A 460 22.42 7.50 0.60
N ALA A 461 23.35 6.86 -0.12
CA ALA A 461 24.17 5.77 0.36
C ALA A 461 25.60 6.29 0.58
N PHE A 462 25.85 6.95 1.72
CA PHE A 462 27.11 7.63 2.08
C PHE A 462 27.62 8.69 1.06
N SER A 463 28.45 9.62 1.55
CA SER A 463 28.76 10.88 0.87
C SER A 463 29.66 10.80 -0.35
N ASP A 464 30.34 9.68 -0.58
CA ASP A 464 31.28 9.51 -1.70
C ASP A 464 30.71 8.71 -2.88
N GLY A 465 29.54 8.09 -2.73
CA GLY A 465 28.91 7.29 -3.79
C GLY A 465 29.69 6.04 -4.20
N THR A 466 30.71 5.64 -3.44
CA THR A 466 31.62 4.53 -3.80
C THR A 466 31.40 3.24 -3.00
N THR A 467 30.66 3.28 -1.89
CA THR A 467 30.34 2.09 -1.07
C THR A 467 28.88 2.05 -0.62
N GLU A 468 28.23 0.88 -0.72
CA GLU A 468 26.92 0.66 -0.11
C GLU A 468 27.09 0.60 1.41
N GLY A 469 26.57 1.60 2.13
CA GLY A 469 26.53 1.52 3.59
C GLY A 469 25.16 1.16 4.16
N THR A 470 25.12 0.92 5.46
CA THR A 470 24.02 0.27 6.19
C THR A 470 22.68 1.03 6.19
N PHE A 471 22.64 2.30 5.79
CA PHE A 471 21.52 3.23 6.02
C PHE A 471 20.95 3.86 4.73
N ARG A 472 20.84 3.04 3.68
CA ARG A 472 20.24 3.40 2.40
C ARG A 472 18.71 3.52 2.48
N CYS A 473 18.10 4.03 1.43
CA CYS A 473 16.65 4.03 1.32
C CYS A 473 16.03 2.64 1.36
N GLU A 474 14.78 2.55 1.82
CA GLU A 474 13.94 1.36 1.65
C GLU A 474 13.75 1.02 0.16
N GLY A 475 13.45 -0.25 -0.15
CA GLY A 475 13.27 -0.69 -1.54
C GLY A 475 11.92 -0.32 -2.16
N GLN A 476 10.95 0.04 -1.34
CA GLN A 476 9.61 0.47 -1.74
C GLN A 476 9.23 1.76 -0.99
N ASP A 477 8.21 2.46 -1.45
CA ASP A 477 7.58 3.56 -0.72
C ASP A 477 6.37 3.06 0.11
N GLN A 478 5.69 3.96 0.83
CA GLN A 478 4.52 3.63 1.65
C GLN A 478 3.38 2.97 0.85
N ARG A 479 3.24 3.32 -0.44
CA ARG A 479 2.21 2.79 -1.34
C ARG A 479 2.57 1.40 -1.86
N GLY A 480 3.77 0.91 -1.54
CA GLY A 480 4.30 -0.36 -2.05
C GLY A 480 4.96 -0.24 -3.42
N PHE A 481 5.12 0.98 -3.96
CA PHE A 481 5.78 1.16 -5.23
C PHE A 481 7.30 1.03 -5.09
N THR A 482 7.94 0.32 -6.02
CA THR A 482 9.39 0.09 -6.01
C THR A 482 10.16 1.37 -6.29
N ARG A 483 11.19 1.64 -5.49
CA ARG A 483 12.13 2.75 -5.72
C ARG A 483 13.20 2.30 -6.73
N VAL A 484 13.08 2.79 -7.97
CA VAL A 484 13.85 2.32 -9.13
C VAL A 484 15.20 3.05 -9.17
N ASN A 485 16.22 2.66 -8.38
CA ASN A 485 17.66 2.98 -8.59
C ASN A 485 18.56 2.61 -7.38
N ASN A 486 18.78 1.32 -7.09
CA ASN A 486 19.79 0.82 -6.13
C ASN A 486 19.87 1.55 -4.76
N SER A 487 18.78 2.18 -4.30
CA SER A 487 18.69 2.91 -3.02
C SER A 487 19.60 4.16 -2.87
N ALA A 488 20.29 4.61 -3.92
CA ALA A 488 21.29 5.69 -3.84
C ALA A 488 20.72 7.10 -4.11
N HIS A 489 19.51 7.19 -4.68
CA HIS A 489 18.87 8.44 -5.08
C HIS A 489 17.35 8.38 -4.90
N CYS A 490 16.84 7.82 -3.80
CA CYS A 490 15.40 7.87 -3.54
C CYS A 490 14.95 9.25 -3.06
N ASP A 491 13.65 9.46 -2.93
CA ASP A 491 13.10 10.60 -2.23
C ASP A 491 13.20 10.44 -0.71
N ILE A 492 13.54 11.54 -0.02
CA ILE A 492 13.49 11.61 1.45
C ILE A 492 12.02 11.56 1.89
N GLY A 493 11.73 10.77 2.93
CA GLY A 493 10.38 10.54 3.43
C GLY A 493 9.74 9.25 2.91
N ALA A 494 8.47 9.08 3.26
CA ALA A 494 7.71 7.84 3.06
C ALA A 494 7.27 7.59 1.61
N ILE A 495 7.23 8.63 0.77
CA ILE A 495 6.73 8.57 -0.61
C ILE A 495 7.87 8.81 -1.60
N GLU A 496 7.87 8.03 -2.67
CA GLU A 496 8.70 8.25 -3.86
C GLU A 496 7.88 8.99 -4.92
N LEU A 497 8.36 10.10 -5.46
CA LEU A 497 7.70 10.81 -6.53
C LEU A 497 7.80 10.02 -7.85
N ILE A 498 6.66 9.54 -8.35
CA ILE A 498 6.61 8.76 -9.58
C ILE A 498 6.15 9.64 -10.74
N ILE A 499 7.06 9.91 -11.67
CA ILE A 499 6.79 10.61 -12.93
C ILE A 499 7.03 9.60 -14.07
N SER A 500 6.05 8.72 -14.31
CA SER A 500 6.16 7.67 -15.33
C SER A 500 5.05 7.80 -16.37
N SER A 501 5.42 7.73 -17.65
CA SER A 501 4.49 7.62 -18.77
C SER A 501 4.14 6.17 -19.15
N ALA A 502 4.75 5.18 -18.47
CA ALA A 502 4.70 3.78 -18.89
C ALA A 502 3.35 3.08 -18.62
N THR A 503 2.47 3.70 -17.81
CA THR A 503 1.20 3.12 -17.34
C THR A 503 -0.02 3.97 -17.67
N ILE A 504 0.12 4.95 -18.58
CA ILE A 504 -1.00 5.83 -18.95
C ILE A 504 -2.05 5.05 -19.73
N VAL A 505 -3.27 5.02 -19.19
CA VAL A 505 -4.42 4.38 -19.83
C VAL A 505 -5.12 5.37 -20.76
N ARG A 506 -5.79 4.85 -21.79
CA ARG A 506 -6.63 5.66 -22.66
C ARG A 506 -7.82 6.24 -21.88
N ILE A 507 -8.09 7.52 -22.08
CA ILE A 507 -9.29 8.18 -21.54
C ILE A 507 -10.35 8.37 -22.63
N GLY A 508 -11.62 8.45 -22.23
CA GLY A 508 -12.73 8.76 -23.10
C GLY A 508 -13.91 7.81 -22.92
N ASP A 509 -15.09 8.28 -23.32
CA ASP A 509 -16.37 7.62 -23.11
C ASP A 509 -17.21 7.62 -24.40
N ASP A 510 -18.29 6.83 -24.40
CA ASP A 510 -19.33 6.91 -25.40
C ASP A 510 -20.35 7.98 -24.99
N ILE A 511 -20.59 8.96 -25.87
CA ILE A 511 -21.50 10.09 -25.65
C ILE A 511 -22.65 10.07 -26.66
N ASN A 512 -23.79 10.63 -26.26
CA ASN A 512 -24.90 10.85 -27.17
C ASN A 512 -24.74 12.16 -27.96
N TYR A 513 -25.62 12.35 -28.95
CA TYR A 513 -25.76 13.62 -29.66
C TYR A 513 -26.05 14.78 -28.71
N GLY A 514 -25.27 15.86 -28.84
CA GLY A 514 -25.36 17.06 -28.01
C GLY A 514 -24.70 16.95 -26.63
N GLU A 515 -24.17 15.79 -26.24
CA GLU A 515 -23.46 15.64 -24.96
C GLU A 515 -22.02 16.16 -25.03
N VAL A 516 -21.52 16.60 -23.87
CA VAL A 516 -20.15 17.10 -23.66
C VAL A 516 -19.44 16.12 -22.75
N PHE A 517 -18.25 15.67 -23.15
CA PHE A 517 -17.41 14.83 -22.31
C PHE A 517 -16.57 15.69 -21.37
N LYS A 518 -16.47 15.28 -20.09
CA LYS A 518 -15.64 15.92 -19.08
C LYS A 518 -14.97 14.88 -18.21
N LYS A 519 -13.65 14.98 -18.03
CA LYS A 519 -12.89 14.07 -17.15
C LYS A 519 -11.65 14.75 -16.60
N SER A 520 -11.23 14.41 -15.38
CA SER A 520 -9.91 14.80 -14.88
C SER A 520 -8.81 13.99 -15.58
N ILE A 521 -7.74 14.64 -15.99
CA ILE A 521 -6.53 13.96 -16.49
C ILE A 521 -5.46 13.76 -15.41
N LEU A 522 -5.69 14.25 -14.19
CA LEU A 522 -4.66 14.25 -13.14
C LEU A 522 -4.19 12.82 -12.80
N ASP A 523 -5.09 11.84 -12.81
CA ASP A 523 -4.74 10.43 -12.55
C ASP A 523 -3.85 9.84 -13.66
N SER A 524 -3.87 10.44 -14.85
CA SER A 524 -2.98 10.08 -15.97
C SER A 524 -1.59 10.70 -15.86
N LEU A 525 -1.35 11.58 -14.90
CA LEU A 525 -0.06 12.27 -14.70
C LEU A 525 0.84 11.56 -13.68
N ALA A 526 0.42 10.40 -13.15
CA ALA A 526 1.01 9.78 -11.97
C ALA A 526 1.10 10.82 -10.82
N ASP A 527 2.28 11.07 -10.26
CA ASP A 527 2.44 12.08 -9.20
C ASP A 527 2.67 13.51 -9.72
N GLY A 528 2.79 13.69 -11.04
CA GLY A 528 3.10 14.99 -11.67
C GLY A 528 2.00 16.04 -11.53
N GLU A 529 2.39 17.31 -11.50
CA GLU A 529 1.47 18.46 -11.52
C GLU A 529 1.57 19.20 -12.85
N LEU A 530 0.45 19.66 -13.41
CA LEU A 530 0.43 20.39 -14.68
C LEU A 530 1.31 21.65 -14.60
N LEU A 531 2.12 21.88 -15.64
CA LEU A 531 2.98 23.06 -15.71
C LEU A 531 2.15 24.33 -15.98
N PRO A 532 2.40 25.47 -15.29
CA PRO A 532 1.74 26.74 -15.58
C PRO A 532 1.95 27.20 -17.02
N ALA A 533 0.92 27.77 -17.64
CA ALA A 533 0.95 28.26 -19.01
C ALA A 533 2.10 29.26 -19.27
N SER A 534 2.38 30.12 -18.29
CA SER A 534 3.45 31.13 -18.34
C SER A 534 4.86 30.54 -18.42
N GLU A 535 5.04 29.28 -18.05
CA GLU A 535 6.35 28.61 -18.02
C GLU A 535 6.62 27.79 -19.30
N CYS A 536 5.59 27.50 -20.10
CA CYS A 536 5.70 26.65 -21.28
C CYS A 536 6.70 27.17 -22.31
N ALA A 537 6.75 28.48 -22.53
CA ALA A 537 7.65 29.06 -23.52
C ALA A 537 9.13 28.81 -23.17
N ALA A 538 9.49 28.96 -21.89
CA ALA A 538 10.84 28.70 -21.41
C ALA A 538 11.19 27.21 -21.46
N VAL A 539 10.23 26.33 -21.15
CA VAL A 539 10.45 24.87 -21.13
C VAL A 539 10.53 24.27 -22.54
N LEU A 540 9.74 24.77 -23.49
CA LEU A 540 9.68 24.22 -24.85
C LEU A 540 10.53 24.99 -25.86
N GLY A 541 11.01 26.19 -25.50
CA GLY A 541 11.88 27.01 -26.35
C GLY A 541 11.14 27.82 -27.41
N GLU A 542 9.80 27.88 -27.35
CA GLU A 542 8.94 28.52 -28.35
C GLU A 542 7.91 29.43 -27.66
N ASN A 543 7.69 30.65 -28.17
CA ASN A 543 6.80 31.62 -27.52
C ASN A 543 5.30 31.33 -27.70
N MET A 544 4.94 30.48 -28.66
CA MET A 544 3.57 30.08 -28.99
C MET A 544 3.52 28.56 -29.18
N ASP A 545 2.32 28.00 -29.10
CA ASP A 545 2.08 26.61 -29.43
C ASP A 545 2.25 26.34 -30.96
N PRO A 546 2.28 25.07 -31.40
CA PRO A 546 2.43 24.74 -32.83
C PRO A 546 1.33 25.29 -33.74
N ASP A 547 0.18 25.69 -33.18
CA ASP A 547 -0.96 26.27 -33.91
C ASP A 547 -0.91 27.81 -33.92
N GLY A 548 0.11 28.43 -33.31
CA GLY A 548 0.29 29.88 -33.24
C GLY A 548 -0.51 30.57 -32.14
N ASN A 549 -1.04 29.83 -31.16
CA ASN A 549 -1.79 30.37 -30.02
C ASN A 549 -0.88 30.56 -28.79
N PRO A 550 -1.30 31.39 -27.81
CA PRO A 550 -0.67 31.41 -26.50
C PRO A 550 -0.72 30.04 -25.83
N TRP A 551 0.35 29.68 -25.12
CA TRP A 551 0.40 28.46 -24.34
C TRP A 551 -0.73 28.38 -23.31
N LYS A 552 -1.25 27.16 -23.13
CA LYS A 552 -2.24 26.83 -22.10
C LYS A 552 -1.59 26.01 -20.98
N ILE A 553 -2.33 25.81 -19.89
CA ILE A 553 -1.92 24.95 -18.78
C ILE A 553 -1.45 23.58 -19.29
N GLY A 554 -0.39 23.06 -18.68
CA GLY A 554 0.25 21.81 -19.09
C GLY A 554 0.89 21.87 -20.47
N CYS A 555 1.07 23.04 -21.07
CA CYS A 555 1.56 23.20 -22.45
C CYS A 555 0.79 22.32 -23.44
N LEU A 556 -0.53 22.25 -23.25
CA LEU A 556 -1.40 21.32 -23.95
C LEU A 556 -1.20 21.40 -25.47
N ARG A 557 -0.90 20.25 -26.07
CA ARG A 557 -0.90 20.05 -27.52
C ARG A 557 -1.75 18.84 -27.87
N ILE A 558 -2.49 18.92 -28.98
CA ILE A 558 -3.41 17.88 -29.42
C ILE A 558 -2.89 17.28 -30.71
N GLU A 559 -2.65 15.97 -30.70
CA GLU A 559 -2.24 15.23 -31.89
C GLU A 559 -3.33 14.28 -32.33
N GLN A 560 -3.91 14.56 -33.50
CA GLN A 560 -4.91 13.70 -34.11
C GLN A 560 -4.33 12.35 -34.55
N SER A 561 -5.12 11.29 -34.39
CA SER A 561 -4.72 9.97 -34.87
C SER A 561 -4.86 9.87 -36.39
N ALA A 562 -4.21 8.86 -36.98
CA ALA A 562 -4.41 8.54 -38.40
C ALA A 562 -5.84 8.10 -38.74
N ALA A 563 -6.61 7.61 -37.76
CA ALA A 563 -8.00 7.20 -37.96
C ALA A 563 -8.95 8.41 -38.06
N THR A 564 -8.62 9.51 -37.38
CA THR A 564 -9.41 10.75 -37.32
C THR A 564 -8.49 11.95 -37.49
N PRO A 565 -7.98 12.22 -38.71
CA PRO A 565 -6.95 13.24 -38.94
C PRO A 565 -7.45 14.68 -38.72
N VAL A 566 -8.77 14.87 -38.60
CA VAL A 566 -9.42 16.14 -38.29
C VAL A 566 -10.34 15.91 -37.09
N SER A 567 -10.19 16.72 -36.04
CA SER A 567 -11.01 16.58 -34.83
C SER A 567 -12.48 16.85 -35.15
N LYS A 568 -13.36 16.12 -34.47
CA LYS A 568 -14.82 16.27 -34.58
C LYS A 568 -15.42 17.17 -33.51
N GLY A 569 -14.58 17.78 -32.67
CA GLY A 569 -14.99 18.73 -31.63
C GLY A 569 -13.85 19.63 -31.16
N ILE A 570 -14.12 20.38 -30.10
CA ILE A 570 -13.20 21.33 -29.47
C ILE A 570 -12.80 20.78 -28.10
N TRP A 571 -11.50 20.85 -27.82
CA TRP A 571 -10.89 20.40 -26.57
C TRP A 571 -10.37 21.58 -25.75
N THR A 572 -10.64 21.56 -24.45
CA THR A 572 -10.14 22.55 -23.49
C THR A 572 -9.67 21.84 -22.23
N LEU A 573 -8.57 22.31 -21.65
CA LEU A 573 -8.04 21.85 -20.38
C LEU A 573 -8.08 23.01 -19.39
N ASP A 574 -8.84 22.82 -18.33
CA ASP A 574 -8.94 23.79 -17.24
C ASP A 574 -7.76 23.64 -16.27
N GLU A 575 -7.50 24.67 -15.46
CA GLU A 575 -6.44 24.65 -14.45
C GLU A 575 -6.61 23.51 -13.44
N ASP A 576 -7.83 22.98 -13.31
CA ASP A 576 -8.10 21.83 -12.46
C ASP A 576 -7.79 20.47 -13.01
N GLY A 577 -7.25 20.42 -14.23
CA GLY A 577 -6.97 19.18 -14.92
C GLY A 577 -8.22 18.57 -15.54
N THR A 578 -9.38 19.23 -15.49
CA THR A 578 -10.57 18.80 -16.23
C THR A 578 -10.36 19.05 -17.71
N ILE A 579 -10.31 17.98 -18.49
CA ILE A 579 -10.40 18.04 -19.95
C ILE A 579 -11.87 18.01 -20.36
N THR A 580 -12.29 18.98 -21.17
CA THR A 580 -13.64 19.08 -21.74
C THR A 580 -13.58 18.91 -23.25
N TYR A 581 -14.43 18.04 -23.80
CA TYR A 581 -14.64 17.86 -25.24
C TYR A 581 -16.07 18.23 -25.63
N THR A 582 -16.19 19.19 -26.54
CA THR A 582 -17.47 19.66 -27.10
C THR A 582 -17.54 19.29 -28.59
N PRO A 583 -18.40 18.35 -29.00
CA PRO A 583 -18.59 18.01 -30.42
C PRO A 583 -18.98 19.23 -31.27
N ASN A 584 -18.41 19.36 -32.46
CA ASN A 584 -18.77 20.42 -33.42
C ASN A 584 -20.13 20.15 -34.10
N SER A 585 -20.53 18.89 -34.14
CA SER A 585 -21.78 18.41 -34.76
C SER A 585 -22.17 17.04 -34.19
N ASN A 586 -23.35 16.54 -34.55
CA ASN A 586 -23.80 15.19 -34.22
C ASN A 586 -23.20 14.18 -35.21
N TYR A 587 -21.94 13.79 -35.00
CA TYR A 587 -21.29 12.78 -35.82
C TYR A 587 -21.52 11.38 -35.28
N HIS A 588 -21.47 10.37 -36.15
CA HIS A 588 -21.49 8.97 -35.77
C HIS A 588 -20.09 8.35 -35.82
N GLY A 589 -19.72 7.58 -34.81
CA GLY A 589 -18.42 6.89 -34.71
C GLY A 589 -17.44 7.58 -33.77
N SER A 590 -16.13 7.31 -33.90
CA SER A 590 -15.11 7.79 -32.95
C SER A 590 -14.38 9.06 -33.39
N ASP A 591 -13.91 9.84 -32.41
CA ASP A 591 -12.83 10.83 -32.51
C ASP A 591 -11.64 10.33 -31.66
N GLU A 592 -10.47 10.13 -32.25
CA GLU A 592 -9.29 9.49 -31.63
C GLU A 592 -8.04 10.37 -31.75
N LEU A 593 -7.41 10.70 -30.62
CA LEU A 593 -6.26 11.61 -30.55
C LEU A 593 -5.34 11.28 -29.39
N SER A 594 -4.25 12.02 -29.26
CA SER A 594 -3.39 12.04 -28.07
C SER A 594 -3.27 13.46 -27.53
N LEU A 595 -3.47 13.62 -26.22
CA LEU A 595 -3.12 14.84 -25.50
C LEU A 595 -1.65 14.76 -25.11
N ARG A 596 -0.90 15.82 -25.39
CA ARG A 596 0.46 15.99 -24.89
C ARG A 596 0.46 17.10 -23.86
N VAL A 597 0.92 16.74 -22.66
CA VAL A 597 1.02 17.69 -21.55
C VAL A 597 2.39 17.59 -20.88
N VAL A 598 2.88 18.72 -20.41
CA VAL A 598 4.11 18.84 -19.63
C VAL A 598 3.73 19.06 -18.16
N THR A 599 4.41 18.37 -17.27
CA THR A 599 4.28 18.53 -15.82
C THR A 599 5.50 19.23 -15.25
N THR A 600 5.38 19.69 -14.00
CA THR A 600 6.50 20.21 -13.23
C THR A 600 7.65 19.21 -13.08
N GLY A 601 7.37 17.92 -13.20
CA GLY A 601 8.37 16.86 -13.20
C GLY A 601 8.91 16.49 -14.57
N SER A 602 8.03 16.26 -15.55
CA SER A 602 8.45 15.78 -16.88
C SER A 602 9.34 16.79 -17.62
N ARG A 603 9.24 18.08 -17.29
CA ARG A 603 10.10 19.14 -17.84
C ARG A 603 11.60 18.94 -17.60
N PHE A 604 12.00 18.13 -16.62
CA PHE A 604 13.41 17.86 -16.33
C PHE A 604 14.03 16.80 -17.23
N SER A 605 13.27 16.22 -18.17
CA SER A 605 13.86 15.36 -19.19
C SER A 605 14.94 16.10 -19.99
N GLU A 606 16.08 15.43 -20.21
CA GLU A 606 17.24 15.96 -20.95
C GLU A 606 16.89 16.27 -22.42
N SER A 607 15.94 15.52 -22.97
CA SER A 607 15.43 15.71 -24.33
C SER A 607 14.11 16.46 -24.26
N ILE A 608 14.04 17.62 -24.93
CA ILE A 608 12.81 18.43 -25.02
C ILE A 608 11.64 17.60 -25.57
N GLY A 609 11.91 16.71 -26.54
CA GLY A 609 10.89 15.83 -27.12
C GLY A 609 10.36 14.75 -26.18
N ASP A 610 11.05 14.49 -25.06
CA ASP A 610 10.67 13.50 -24.05
C ASP A 610 10.06 14.15 -22.79
N ARG A 611 9.78 15.46 -22.83
CA ARG A 611 9.12 16.20 -21.72
C ARG A 611 7.61 16.00 -21.68
N ASP A 612 7.03 15.40 -22.72
CA ASP A 612 5.60 15.17 -22.81
C ASP A 612 5.16 13.90 -22.10
N ILE A 613 4.09 14.03 -21.33
CA ILE A 613 3.19 12.95 -20.95
C ILE A 613 2.14 12.84 -22.06
N VAL A 614 2.06 11.66 -22.69
CA VAL A 614 1.16 11.41 -23.82
C VAL A 614 -0.04 10.59 -23.34
N ILE A 615 -1.23 11.17 -23.40
CA ILE A 615 -2.48 10.56 -22.95
C ILE A 615 -3.34 10.22 -24.17
N PRO A 616 -3.52 8.94 -24.51
CA PRO A 616 -4.37 8.55 -25.63
C PRO A 616 -5.85 8.78 -25.28
N VAL A 617 -6.63 9.24 -26.27
CA VAL A 617 -8.05 9.58 -26.10
C VAL A 617 -8.91 8.94 -27.19
N LYS A 618 -10.11 8.48 -26.83
CA LYS A 618 -11.15 8.08 -27.77
C LYS A 618 -12.53 8.44 -27.26
N ILE A 619 -13.26 9.26 -28.02
CA ILE A 619 -14.66 9.56 -27.78
C ILE A 619 -15.50 8.95 -28.89
N THR A 620 -16.49 8.13 -28.56
CA THR A 620 -17.47 7.65 -29.54
C THR A 620 -18.74 8.46 -29.40
N GLN A 621 -19.31 8.94 -30.50
CA GLN A 621 -20.61 9.60 -30.48
C GLN A 621 -21.65 8.78 -31.27
N SER A 622 -22.84 8.66 -30.68
CA SER A 622 -23.97 7.91 -31.23
C SER A 622 -25.31 8.62 -30.97
N PRO A 623 -26.36 8.36 -31.78
CA PRO A 623 -27.71 8.77 -31.43
C PRO A 623 -28.19 8.01 -30.19
N VAL A 624 -29.14 8.60 -29.45
CA VAL A 624 -29.80 7.91 -28.32
C VAL A 624 -30.47 6.64 -28.83
N ASP A 625 -30.10 5.50 -28.25
CA ASP A 625 -30.70 4.21 -28.58
C ASP A 625 -32.14 4.13 -28.04
N ASN A 626 -33.11 4.40 -28.92
CA ASN A 626 -34.54 4.28 -28.61
C ASN A 626 -35.14 2.94 -29.06
N PHE A 627 -34.29 1.94 -29.34
CA PHE A 627 -34.75 0.61 -29.68
C PHE A 627 -35.45 -0.03 -28.48
N SER A 628 -36.78 0.00 -28.48
CA SER A 628 -37.53 -0.95 -27.66
C SER A 628 -37.13 -2.36 -28.12
N SER A 629 -36.50 -3.13 -27.24
CA SER A 629 -36.30 -4.57 -27.44
C SER A 629 -37.66 -5.22 -27.67
N LYS A 630 -38.09 -5.30 -28.94
CA LYS A 630 -39.14 -6.23 -29.32
C LYS A 630 -38.49 -7.60 -29.20
N LYS A 631 -38.71 -8.27 -28.07
CA LYS A 631 -38.49 -9.71 -27.95
C LYS A 631 -39.23 -10.36 -29.11
N VAL A 632 -38.52 -10.65 -30.20
CA VAL A 632 -39.03 -11.56 -31.22
C VAL A 632 -39.08 -12.89 -30.51
N LYS A 633 -40.29 -13.38 -30.21
CA LYS A 633 -40.50 -14.79 -29.86
C LYS A 633 -40.08 -15.62 -31.07
N VAL A 634 -38.80 -15.95 -31.14
CA VAL A 634 -38.35 -17.09 -31.94
C VAL A 634 -38.91 -18.31 -31.22
N SER A 635 -39.98 -18.89 -31.77
CA SER A 635 -40.44 -20.22 -31.37
C SER A 635 -39.28 -21.19 -31.52
N GLY A 636 -38.87 -21.82 -30.42
CA GLY A 636 -37.77 -22.78 -30.35
C GLY A 636 -38.05 -24.07 -31.12
N GLY A 637 -38.02 -24.00 -32.45
CA GLY A 637 -38.28 -25.13 -33.34
C GLY A 637 -37.19 -25.44 -34.37
N ALA A 638 -36.15 -24.59 -34.51
CA ALA A 638 -35.16 -24.76 -35.59
C ALA A 638 -33.74 -25.17 -35.12
N VAL A 639 -33.43 -25.10 -33.82
CA VAL A 639 -32.07 -25.41 -33.31
C VAL A 639 -31.89 -26.91 -33.02
N VAL A 640 -32.98 -27.65 -32.77
CA VAL A 640 -32.90 -29.07 -32.45
C VAL A 640 -32.54 -29.92 -33.69
N TYR A 641 -33.11 -29.61 -34.86
CA TYR A 641 -32.87 -30.42 -36.06
C TYR A 641 -31.46 -30.25 -36.66
N SER A 642 -30.84 -29.08 -36.53
CA SER A 642 -29.48 -28.85 -37.05
C SER A 642 -28.40 -29.55 -36.22
N LEU A 643 -28.58 -29.63 -34.90
CA LEU A 643 -27.64 -30.32 -34.00
C LEU A 643 -27.70 -31.84 -34.14
N PHE A 644 -28.90 -32.41 -34.30
CA PHE A 644 -29.07 -33.85 -34.53
C PHE A 644 -28.58 -34.30 -35.93
N ALA A 645 -28.74 -33.46 -36.96
CA ALA A 645 -28.20 -33.76 -38.29
C ALA A 645 -26.65 -33.75 -38.30
N LEU A 646 -26.02 -32.83 -37.57
CA LEU A 646 -24.56 -32.77 -37.42
C LEU A 646 -24.00 -33.95 -36.61
N LEU A 647 -24.69 -34.39 -35.55
CA LEU A 647 -24.31 -35.60 -34.81
C LEU A 647 -24.47 -36.88 -35.64
N ALA A 648 -25.53 -37.00 -36.44
CA ALA A 648 -25.73 -38.16 -37.32
C ALA A 648 -24.65 -38.26 -38.43
N LEU A 649 -24.19 -37.13 -38.96
CA LEU A 649 -23.09 -37.06 -39.92
C LEU A 649 -21.72 -37.37 -39.29
N ALA A 650 -21.51 -37.01 -38.03
CA ALA A 650 -20.30 -37.34 -37.27
C ALA A 650 -20.22 -38.83 -36.92
N LEU A 651 -21.33 -39.43 -36.48
CA LEU A 651 -21.43 -40.86 -36.17
C LEU A 651 -21.36 -41.75 -37.44
N GLY A 652 -21.93 -41.28 -38.57
CA GLY A 652 -21.79 -41.97 -39.86
C GLY A 652 -20.36 -41.97 -40.42
N ARG A 653 -19.53 -40.97 -40.08
CA ARG A 653 -18.12 -40.91 -40.47
C ARG A 653 -17.21 -41.76 -39.56
N SER A 654 -17.53 -41.95 -38.28
CA SER A 654 -16.76 -42.85 -37.40
C SER A 654 -17.03 -44.34 -37.71
N ALA A 655 -18.28 -44.70 -38.03
CA ALA A 655 -18.64 -46.07 -38.44
C ALA A 655 -18.00 -46.49 -39.78
N ARG A 656 -17.72 -45.55 -40.70
CA ARG A 656 -16.99 -45.82 -41.96
C ARG A 656 -15.47 -45.91 -41.78
N ARG A 657 -14.89 -45.31 -40.73
CA ARG A 657 -13.45 -45.45 -40.42
C ARG A 657 -13.14 -46.80 -39.74
N ASN A 658 -14.02 -47.32 -38.89
CA ASN A 658 -13.81 -48.62 -38.23
C ASN A 658 -14.06 -49.85 -39.13
N LYS A 659 -14.70 -49.69 -40.30
CA LYS A 659 -14.83 -50.77 -41.30
C LYS A 659 -13.66 -50.88 -42.28
N LYS A 660 -12.71 -49.93 -42.27
CA LYS A 660 -11.54 -49.92 -43.18
C LYS A 660 -10.23 -50.36 -42.52
N LEU A 661 -10.24 -50.64 -41.22
CA LEU A 661 -9.08 -51.14 -40.45
C LEU A 661 -9.13 -52.65 -40.13
N ASN A 662 -10.14 -53.39 -40.63
CA ASN A 662 -10.21 -54.86 -40.59
C ASN A 662 -10.08 -55.53 -41.98
N LYS A 663 -9.45 -54.84 -42.94
CA LYS A 663 -9.06 -55.38 -44.24
C LYS A 663 -7.67 -54.87 -44.62
N GLU A 664 -6.68 -55.27 -43.84
CA GLU A 664 -5.25 -55.35 -44.17
C GLU A 664 -4.60 -56.17 -43.04
N CYS A 665 -4.79 -57.49 -43.13
CA CYS A 665 -3.82 -58.49 -42.68
C CYS A 665 -3.01 -58.89 -43.91
#